data_AF-A0A2D5Z1Q4-F1
#
_entry.id   AF-A0A2D5Z1Q4-F1
#
_cell.length_a   1.000
_cell.length_b   1.000
_cell.length_c   1.000
_cell.angle_alpha   90.00
_cell.angle_beta   90.00
_cell.angle_gamma   90.00
#
_symmetry.space_group_name_H-M   'P 1'
#
loop_
_entity.id
_entity.type
_entity.pdbx_description
1 polymer ?
#
loop_
_entity_poly.entity_id
_entity_poly.type
_entity_poly.pdbx_seq_one_letter_code
_entity_poly.pdbx_strand_id
1 'polypeptide(L)'
;MTAPAPARIELARSGQARAVIVAPHPVTLAPPGGSSISRLKVSAPKAGVLLDESFKGPVGTSIDTLGWKTTEGTNVIGPRGTVNALPGRENEFKATSEKVLTAPHTVTADDPLTVEFVLAPPLGRREEAWTYVRVHTEDGKRWTHGATITRERRFTFSLAAEPNDPDRALVPADAGSVMAMKMVLGAKRVQWFWRHHGRSEDWRAITSWGGIGEMKITGVRIHSMNHVANTAESLEARRMVTATRDLKRALDQVTGASFDAVTEAPSGATARILVGDTPAIRALASDVDWDGLDTDDIVIRTVGNDLILSGGQPRGVIYAIYTFLQDVVGCRWWAAGAEHFPDDPDLAVGPLDTRYRPPFEFRVITGGQSSTFEARSRHRLSFDLRFDTGTHSITKQLPKTLFLEHPDWFMYCPDDTWPNKKYNYQATLRSFQRTIDTETERNDLHLIRQYMEIAKKTRRIPQQPCLNSEGARRTIIKAALAELEARPEAWRSRPAVLWVTQNDGRYMCRCDACAAVQKKEGSDSANWLSLINEIAAEVEKRAPNVLVGMFAYLHTEAPPRTVTPRSNVLIYIALLQSNKRDSVRYYEGHARNLEKWAEISDHVWVWDYDTSFRNYFQPHPNYYVNGESLKWFRDIGVDGVMIQSNRGVAADLAPMRAWVTGRLMWDPDRDPRALMVEFADGYYGAAGPWIMLYVDLLHAAVHRKPDYWLGCYRDSTTGWLELEDIHVAIDLLDQAARAVKDDPVRSQRVWMARRAIDFAWLDRYDELKKTAEEKGISLRLPDPVAVVDSLAPYRNGWGNFREGPRPADFYVYFDKLRERFPGHGR
;
A
#
# COMPACT_ATOMS: atom_id res chain seq x y z
N MET A 1 5.71 58.13 12.27
CA MET A 1 6.10 56.89 12.94
C MET A 1 5.70 55.74 12.02
N THR A 2 6.67 55.03 11.46
CA THR A 2 6.42 53.75 10.77
C THR A 2 5.97 52.73 11.81
N ALA A 3 4.95 51.93 11.51
CA ALA A 3 4.57 50.81 12.36
C ALA A 3 5.78 49.86 12.49
N PRO A 4 6.04 49.28 13.67
CA PRO A 4 7.10 48.28 13.81
C PRO A 4 6.80 47.12 12.86
N ALA A 5 7.83 46.62 12.17
CA ALA A 5 7.68 45.45 11.32
C ALA A 5 7.16 44.28 12.15
N PRO A 6 6.24 43.44 11.61
CA PRO A 6 5.71 42.31 12.35
C PRO A 6 6.85 41.39 12.80
N ALA A 7 6.81 40.98 14.08
CA ALA A 7 7.86 40.15 14.66
C ALA A 7 8.00 38.84 13.86
N ARG A 8 9.24 38.48 13.56
CA ARG A 8 9.59 37.21 12.92
C ARG A 8 10.25 36.30 13.95
N ILE A 9 9.92 35.02 13.92
CA ILE A 9 10.59 34.00 14.70
C ILE A 9 11.81 33.54 13.90
N GLU A 10 13.03 33.88 14.36
CA GLU A 10 14.26 33.29 13.81
C GLU A 10 14.32 31.82 14.21
N LEU A 11 14.23 30.90 13.25
CA LEU A 11 14.40 29.46 13.49
C LEU A 11 15.87 29.07 13.39
N ALA A 12 16.59 29.66 12.45
CA ALA A 12 18.04 29.62 12.34
C ALA A 12 18.62 31.01 12.06
N ARG A 13 19.90 31.19 12.39
CA ARG A 13 20.69 32.36 11.98
C ARG A 13 22.14 31.93 11.78
N SER A 14 22.70 32.21 10.61
CA SER A 14 24.08 31.92 10.21
C SER A 14 24.45 30.44 10.38
N GLY A 15 23.54 29.53 10.00
CA GLY A 15 23.73 28.08 10.13
C GLY A 15 23.67 27.55 11.57
N GLN A 16 23.18 28.34 12.53
CA GLN A 16 22.93 27.91 13.90
C GLN A 16 21.44 27.92 14.22
N ALA A 17 20.95 26.83 14.83
CA ALA A 17 19.56 26.74 15.28
C ALA A 17 19.29 27.75 16.42
N ARG A 18 18.17 28.46 16.31
CA ARG A 18 17.67 29.44 17.29
C ARG A 18 16.38 28.97 17.96
N ALA A 19 15.68 28.02 17.33
CA ALA A 19 14.52 27.34 17.90
C ALA A 19 14.81 25.87 18.25
N VAL A 20 14.10 25.36 19.25
CA VAL A 20 14.09 23.94 19.64
C VAL A 20 12.76 23.29 19.27
N ILE A 21 12.77 22.07 18.73
CA ILE A 21 11.55 21.31 18.45
C ILE A 21 11.10 20.62 19.74
N VAL A 22 9.86 20.86 20.16
CA VAL A 22 9.24 20.26 21.35
C VAL A 22 8.08 19.38 20.90
N ALA A 23 8.17 18.07 21.12
CA ALA A 23 7.20 17.08 20.64
C ALA A 23 6.88 16.04 21.73
N PRO A 24 5.67 15.43 21.74
CA PRO A 24 5.23 14.54 22.82
C PRO A 24 6.05 13.24 22.96
N HIS A 25 6.94 12.93 22.02
CA HIS A 25 7.74 11.70 22.01
C HIS A 25 9.19 11.97 21.59
N PRO A 26 10.18 11.28 22.17
CA PRO A 26 11.58 11.43 21.80
C PRO A 26 11.82 10.96 20.36
N VAL A 27 12.53 11.76 19.56
CA VAL A 27 12.77 11.46 18.13
C VAL A 27 13.95 10.49 17.91
N THR A 28 14.88 10.46 18.87
CA THR A 28 16.11 9.65 18.88
C THR A 28 15.87 8.19 19.27
N LEU A 29 14.76 7.90 19.97
CA LEU A 29 14.36 6.55 20.35
C LEU A 29 13.12 6.15 19.55
N ALA A 30 13.10 4.94 19.00
CA ALA A 30 11.85 4.37 18.52
C ALA A 30 10.91 4.16 19.72
N PRO A 31 9.62 4.56 19.65
CA PRO A 31 8.68 4.30 20.73
C PRO A 31 8.66 2.82 21.11
N PRO A 32 8.57 2.48 22.41
CA PRO A 32 8.65 1.10 22.86
C PRO A 32 7.55 0.25 22.20
N GLY A 33 7.95 -0.69 21.37
CA GLY A 33 7.05 -1.66 20.78
C GLY A 33 7.79 -2.83 20.13
N GLY A 34 7.47 -4.04 20.58
CA GLY A 34 7.99 -5.30 20.06
C GLY A 34 9.25 -5.81 20.75
N SER A 35 9.08 -6.77 21.67
CA SER A 35 10.16 -7.61 22.15
C SER A 35 10.31 -8.83 21.22
N SER A 36 11.44 -8.95 20.54
CA SER A 36 11.76 -10.17 19.78
C SER A 36 12.09 -11.31 20.75
N ILE A 37 11.42 -12.47 20.61
CA ILE A 37 11.61 -13.65 21.47
C ILE A 37 11.99 -14.87 20.61
N SER A 38 13.25 -14.93 20.17
CA SER A 38 13.78 -16.15 19.57
C SER A 38 13.78 -17.29 20.61
N ARG A 39 13.34 -18.50 20.24
CA ARG A 39 13.30 -19.67 21.13
C ARG A 39 13.88 -20.91 20.45
N LEU A 40 15.13 -21.25 20.76
CA LEU A 40 15.83 -22.38 20.15
C LEU A 40 15.47 -23.70 20.85
N LYS A 41 15.19 -24.76 20.07
CA LYS A 41 14.78 -26.06 20.61
C LYS A 41 15.45 -27.24 19.91
N VAL A 42 16.48 -27.83 20.53
CA VAL A 42 17.20 -29.01 20.00
C VAL A 42 16.57 -30.30 20.55
N SER A 43 16.50 -31.37 19.75
CA SER A 43 15.83 -32.62 20.14
C SER A 43 16.47 -33.85 19.50
N ALA A 44 16.41 -35.00 20.18
CA ALA A 44 16.84 -36.30 19.65
C ALA A 44 15.70 -37.33 19.64
N PRO A 45 15.69 -38.32 18.70
CA PRO A 45 14.51 -39.14 18.42
C PRO A 45 14.06 -40.07 19.55
N LYS A 46 14.93 -40.34 20.53
CA LYS A 46 14.68 -41.27 21.65
C LYS A 46 14.84 -40.65 23.03
N ALA A 47 15.32 -39.41 23.12
CA ALA A 47 15.61 -38.73 24.40
C ALA A 47 14.78 -37.45 24.63
N GLY A 48 13.93 -37.07 23.67
CA GLY A 48 13.07 -35.90 23.78
C GLY A 48 13.81 -34.59 23.44
N VAL A 49 13.46 -33.53 24.17
CA VAL A 49 14.01 -32.18 24.00
C VAL A 49 15.33 -32.10 24.76
N LEU A 50 16.41 -31.85 24.04
CA LEU A 50 17.77 -31.77 24.59
C LEU A 50 18.13 -30.36 25.06
N LEU A 51 17.47 -29.34 24.51
CA LEU A 51 17.65 -27.93 24.85
C LEU A 51 16.38 -27.15 24.46
N ASP A 52 15.92 -26.22 25.30
CA ASP A 52 14.74 -25.37 25.04
C ASP A 52 14.94 -23.98 25.66
N GLU A 53 15.63 -23.10 24.93
CA GLU A 53 16.09 -21.79 25.43
C GLU A 53 15.30 -20.64 24.81
N SER A 54 14.89 -19.66 25.62
CA SER A 54 14.18 -18.47 25.16
C SER A 54 14.97 -17.18 25.43
N PHE A 55 15.26 -16.42 24.38
CA PHE A 55 15.88 -15.11 24.48
C PHE A 55 14.80 -14.05 24.73
N LYS A 56 14.91 -13.29 25.83
CA LYS A 56 14.01 -12.16 26.14
C LYS A 56 14.85 -10.90 26.30
N GLY A 57 14.53 -9.84 25.55
CA GLY A 57 15.18 -8.54 25.65
C GLY A 57 14.15 -7.40 25.60
N PRO A 58 14.37 -6.27 26.30
CA PRO A 58 13.58 -5.06 26.11
C PRO A 58 13.87 -4.42 24.74
N VAL A 59 12.90 -3.68 24.21
CA VAL A 59 12.96 -3.02 22.90
C VAL A 59 14.21 -2.14 22.79
N GLY A 60 15.03 -2.34 21.75
CA GLY A 60 16.20 -1.49 21.46
C GLY A 60 17.41 -1.67 22.40
N THR A 61 17.40 -2.64 23.30
CA THR A 61 18.52 -2.89 24.23
C THR A 61 19.61 -3.74 23.58
N SER A 62 20.87 -3.32 23.65
CA SER A 62 22.00 -4.22 23.36
C SER A 62 22.10 -5.31 24.45
N ILE A 63 22.54 -6.51 24.06
CA ILE A 63 22.78 -7.64 24.96
C ILE A 63 23.79 -7.32 26.07
N ASP A 64 24.67 -6.32 25.86
CA ASP A 64 25.74 -5.89 26.77
C ASP A 64 25.28 -5.55 28.21
N THR A 65 24.00 -5.29 28.44
CA THR A 65 23.47 -4.73 29.70
C THR A 65 22.73 -5.72 30.62
N LEU A 66 22.59 -7.00 30.25
CA LEU A 66 21.38 -7.76 30.60
C LEU A 66 21.45 -8.93 31.62
N GLY A 67 22.60 -9.52 31.94
CA GLY A 67 22.83 -10.38 33.13
C GLY A 67 21.71 -11.32 33.67
N TRP A 68 21.14 -12.23 32.85
CA TRP A 68 19.93 -13.01 33.20
C TRP A 68 20.12 -14.40 33.89
N LYS A 69 19.02 -14.92 34.46
CA LYS A 69 18.81 -16.30 35.00
C LYS A 69 17.51 -16.95 34.43
N THR A 70 17.34 -18.27 34.54
CA THR A 70 16.31 -19.10 33.86
C THR A 70 15.22 -19.72 34.76
N THR A 71 14.15 -20.27 34.15
CA THR A 71 13.04 -21.08 34.75
C THR A 71 12.47 -22.10 33.74
N GLU A 72 11.95 -23.26 34.19
CA GLU A 72 11.65 -24.47 33.38
C GLU A 72 10.14 -24.71 33.03
N GLY A 73 9.85 -25.61 32.05
CA GLY A 73 8.51 -26.16 31.75
C GLY A 73 8.42 -27.09 30.51
N THR A 74 7.56 -28.11 30.51
CA THR A 74 7.69 -29.38 29.72
C THR A 74 6.69 -29.66 28.55
N ASN A 75 7.03 -30.64 27.66
CA ASN A 75 6.20 -31.39 26.67
C ASN A 75 5.94 -30.76 25.24
N VAL A 76 5.55 -31.44 24.12
CA VAL A 76 5.53 -32.88 23.66
C VAL A 76 5.52 -33.05 22.09
N ILE A 77 5.84 -34.27 21.60
CA ILE A 77 5.80 -35.02 20.30
C ILE A 77 5.13 -34.47 18.99
N GLY A 78 5.75 -34.78 17.83
CA GLY A 78 5.14 -34.89 16.47
C GLY A 78 6.16 -35.25 15.34
N PRO A 79 5.91 -36.19 14.38
CA PRO A 79 6.99 -36.79 13.56
C PRO A 79 6.85 -36.68 12.01
N ARG A 80 6.89 -35.47 11.42
CA ARG A 80 7.05 -35.29 9.96
C ARG A 80 7.91 -34.06 9.68
N GLY A 81 8.78 -34.13 8.67
CA GLY A 81 9.57 -32.98 8.21
C GLY A 81 8.66 -31.96 7.53
N THR A 82 8.09 -31.05 8.31
CA THR A 82 7.05 -30.13 7.87
C THR A 82 7.30 -28.75 8.47
N VAL A 83 7.57 -27.77 7.61
CA VAL A 83 7.67 -26.36 8.00
C VAL A 83 6.27 -25.82 8.23
N ASN A 84 5.88 -25.76 9.51
CA ASN A 84 4.61 -25.19 9.94
C ASN A 84 4.83 -23.76 10.46
N ALA A 85 4.37 -22.79 9.69
CA ALA A 85 4.13 -21.42 10.15
C ALA A 85 2.62 -21.25 10.37
N LEU A 86 2.21 -21.33 11.63
CA LEU A 86 0.85 -20.99 12.04
C LEU A 86 0.81 -19.50 12.43
N PRO A 87 -0.29 -18.78 12.18
CA PRO A 87 -0.58 -17.58 12.93
C PRO A 87 -0.61 -17.94 14.42
N GLY A 88 0.14 -17.23 15.25
CA GLY A 88 -0.07 -17.29 16.70
C GLY A 88 -1.31 -16.49 17.10
N ARG A 89 -1.34 -16.02 18.35
CA ARG A 89 -2.28 -14.94 18.72
C ARG A 89 -1.90 -13.65 17.97
N GLU A 90 -2.75 -12.62 18.03
CA GLU A 90 -2.48 -11.36 17.33
C GLU A 90 -1.06 -10.85 17.58
N ASN A 91 -0.35 -10.56 16.49
CA ASN A 91 1.04 -10.12 16.47
C ASN A 91 2.10 -11.14 16.97
N GLU A 92 1.82 -12.44 16.91
CA GLU A 92 2.81 -13.51 17.09
C GLU A 92 3.11 -14.22 15.75
N PHE A 93 4.34 -14.08 15.26
CA PHE A 93 4.84 -14.78 14.07
C PHE A 93 5.73 -15.95 14.50
N LYS A 94 5.44 -17.17 14.03
CA LYS A 94 6.21 -18.38 14.34
C LYS A 94 6.73 -19.04 13.06
N ALA A 95 8.05 -19.09 12.89
CA ALA A 95 8.72 -19.94 11.91
C ALA A 95 9.26 -21.20 12.60
N THR A 96 9.10 -22.37 11.95
CA THR A 96 9.67 -23.64 12.42
C THR A 96 10.46 -24.27 11.28
N SER A 97 11.75 -24.51 11.51
CA SER A 97 12.68 -25.15 10.56
C SER A 97 13.15 -26.47 11.14
N GLU A 98 13.33 -27.50 10.31
CA GLU A 98 13.86 -28.80 10.72
C GLU A 98 14.73 -29.41 9.63
N LYS A 99 15.99 -29.73 9.97
CA LYS A 99 16.93 -30.46 9.13
C LYS A 99 17.26 -31.77 9.83
N VAL A 100 16.86 -32.89 9.23
CA VAL A 100 17.36 -34.23 9.60
C VAL A 100 18.80 -34.34 9.09
N LEU A 101 19.71 -34.86 9.91
CA LEU A 101 21.08 -35.15 9.50
C LEU A 101 21.10 -36.44 8.69
N THR A 102 21.76 -36.43 7.54
CA THR A 102 21.85 -37.59 6.61
C THR A 102 22.49 -38.82 7.28
N ALA A 103 23.35 -38.59 8.26
CA ALA A 103 23.83 -39.59 9.21
C ALA A 103 23.78 -39.00 10.64
N PRO A 104 23.37 -39.77 11.66
CA PRO A 104 23.46 -39.34 13.06
C PRO A 104 24.88 -38.99 13.50
N HIS A 105 25.03 -37.88 14.22
CA HIS A 105 26.27 -37.46 14.89
C HIS A 105 26.27 -37.91 16.35
N THR A 106 27.37 -38.45 16.86
CA THR A 106 27.54 -38.69 18.31
C THR A 106 28.49 -37.64 18.86
N VAL A 107 28.02 -36.81 19.78
CA VAL A 107 28.86 -35.82 20.47
C VAL A 107 29.79 -36.54 21.45
N THR A 108 31.09 -36.43 21.23
CA THR A 108 32.14 -36.97 22.12
C THR A 108 32.94 -35.83 22.78
N ALA A 109 34.04 -36.16 23.45
CA ALA A 109 34.99 -35.15 23.94
C ALA A 109 35.84 -34.55 22.80
N ASP A 110 36.11 -35.34 21.76
CA ASP A 110 37.04 -35.01 20.66
C ASP A 110 36.30 -34.67 19.34
N ASP A 111 34.96 -34.68 19.35
CA ASP A 111 34.11 -34.29 18.21
C ASP A 111 32.81 -33.59 18.69
N PRO A 112 32.92 -32.35 19.18
CA PRO A 112 31.80 -31.54 19.62
C PRO A 112 30.93 -31.06 18.45
N LEU A 113 29.62 -30.98 18.65
CA LEU A 113 28.74 -30.37 17.65
C LEU A 113 28.72 -28.84 17.83
N THR A 114 29.15 -28.12 16.79
CA THR A 114 29.02 -26.66 16.73
C THR A 114 27.78 -26.28 15.92
N VAL A 115 26.88 -25.50 16.53
CA VAL A 115 25.70 -24.92 15.88
C VAL A 115 25.88 -23.41 15.85
N GLU A 116 26.24 -22.87 14.70
CA GLU A 116 26.23 -21.43 14.45
C GLU A 116 24.86 -20.99 13.93
N PHE A 117 24.41 -19.80 14.27
CA PHE A 117 23.21 -19.23 13.69
C PHE A 117 23.28 -17.72 13.63
N VAL A 118 22.55 -17.17 12.68
CA VAL A 118 22.63 -15.75 12.36
C VAL A 118 21.23 -15.15 12.46
N LEU A 119 21.13 -14.11 13.29
CA LEU A 119 19.92 -13.44 13.69
C LEU A 119 19.98 -11.98 13.27
N ALA A 120 18.97 -11.54 12.51
CA ALA A 120 18.65 -10.12 12.42
C ALA A 120 17.55 -9.79 13.45
N PRO A 121 17.79 -8.88 14.41
CA PRO A 121 16.69 -8.27 15.16
C PRO A 121 15.84 -7.43 14.20
N PRO A 122 14.50 -7.35 14.38
CA PRO A 122 13.63 -6.60 13.47
C PRO A 122 13.91 -5.09 13.53
N LEU A 123 14.47 -4.54 12.45
CA LEU A 123 14.93 -3.14 12.35
C LEU A 123 13.81 -2.14 12.05
N GLY A 124 12.74 -2.14 12.85
CA GLY A 124 11.63 -1.17 12.75
C GLY A 124 10.79 -1.24 11.45
N ARG A 125 11.26 -1.95 10.42
CA ARG A 125 10.50 -2.33 9.23
C ARG A 125 9.68 -3.58 9.54
N ARG A 126 8.48 -3.62 8.97
CA ARG A 126 7.41 -4.55 9.32
C ARG A 126 7.75 -5.98 8.94
N GLU A 127 7.39 -6.91 9.82
CA GLU A 127 6.94 -8.28 9.47
C GLU A 127 7.95 -9.20 8.76
N GLU A 128 9.16 -8.73 8.48
CA GLU A 128 10.24 -9.51 7.89
C GLU A 128 11.25 -9.91 8.96
N ALA A 129 11.35 -11.22 9.18
CA ALA A 129 12.36 -11.82 10.01
C ALA A 129 12.99 -12.97 9.24
N TRP A 130 14.31 -13.04 9.28
CA TRP A 130 15.07 -14.12 8.69
C TRP A 130 16.01 -14.72 9.73
N THR A 131 16.25 -16.01 9.60
CA THR A 131 17.15 -16.76 10.46
C THR A 131 17.72 -17.88 9.63
N TYR A 132 19.04 -18.07 9.70
CA TYR A 132 19.65 -19.29 9.22
C TYR A 132 20.54 -19.90 10.29
N VAL A 133 20.69 -21.22 10.20
CA VAL A 133 21.50 -22.03 11.09
C VAL A 133 22.49 -22.81 10.25
N ARG A 134 23.74 -22.81 10.69
CA ARG A 134 24.81 -23.66 10.20
C ARG A 134 25.19 -24.66 11.28
N VAL A 135 25.41 -25.89 10.91
CA VAL A 135 25.82 -26.97 11.80
C VAL A 135 27.15 -27.48 11.28
N HIS A 136 28.13 -27.57 12.16
CA HIS A 136 29.51 -27.95 11.87
C HIS A 136 29.99 -28.97 12.91
N THR A 137 30.74 -29.96 12.47
CA THR A 137 31.46 -30.93 13.32
C THR A 137 32.96 -30.73 13.18
N GLU A 138 33.74 -31.24 14.13
CA GLU A 138 35.20 -31.08 14.09
C GLU A 138 35.83 -31.90 12.96
N ASP A 139 35.20 -33.03 12.58
CA ASP A 139 35.54 -33.83 11.40
C ASP A 139 35.17 -33.19 10.04
N GLY A 140 34.71 -31.94 10.04
CA GLY A 140 34.56 -31.11 8.84
C GLY A 140 33.23 -31.20 8.11
N LYS A 141 32.24 -31.97 8.60
CA LYS A 141 30.89 -31.97 8.01
C LYS A 141 30.22 -30.61 8.26
N ARG A 142 29.48 -30.13 7.26
CA ARG A 142 28.77 -28.83 7.31
C ARG A 142 27.35 -28.97 6.76
N TRP A 143 26.38 -28.33 7.41
CA TRP A 143 24.99 -28.23 6.94
C TRP A 143 24.48 -26.80 7.16
N THR A 144 23.79 -26.21 6.19
CA THR A 144 23.21 -24.86 6.30
C THR A 144 21.71 -24.90 5.96
N HIS A 145 20.88 -24.21 6.74
CA HIS A 145 19.43 -24.11 6.50
C HIS A 145 18.90 -22.73 6.91
N GLY A 146 18.04 -22.12 6.10
CA GLY A 146 17.51 -20.76 6.33
C GLY A 146 16.00 -20.65 6.13
N ALA A 147 15.41 -19.66 6.78
CA ALA A 147 13.99 -19.31 6.67
C ALA A 147 13.80 -17.79 6.66
N THR A 148 12.86 -17.31 5.84
CA THR A 148 12.50 -15.89 5.69
C THR A 148 10.97 -15.76 5.77
N ILE A 149 10.50 -14.78 6.55
CA ILE A 149 9.09 -14.37 6.60
C ILE A 149 8.94 -13.10 5.75
N THR A 150 7.90 -13.01 4.92
CA THR A 150 7.60 -11.81 4.12
C THR A 150 6.16 -11.34 4.32
N ARG A 151 5.93 -10.06 4.01
CA ARG A 151 4.68 -9.29 4.19
C ARG A 151 3.42 -9.88 3.54
N GLU A 152 3.55 -10.82 2.58
CA GLU A 152 2.41 -11.44 1.89
C GLU A 152 1.96 -12.79 2.50
N ARG A 153 2.53 -13.24 3.62
CA ARG A 153 2.45 -14.64 4.11
C ARG A 153 2.96 -15.68 3.09
N ARG A 154 3.74 -15.24 2.09
CA ARG A 154 4.42 -16.11 1.12
C ARG A 154 5.82 -16.45 1.63
N PHE A 155 6.16 -17.73 1.55
CA PHE A 155 7.44 -18.28 1.98
C PHE A 155 8.35 -18.46 0.78
N THR A 156 9.38 -17.61 0.65
CA THR A 156 10.43 -17.77 -0.36
C THR A 156 11.56 -18.60 0.23
N PHE A 157 11.66 -19.88 -0.17
CA PHE A 157 12.86 -20.67 0.07
C PHE A 157 13.94 -20.27 -0.93
N SER A 158 15.09 -19.83 -0.42
CA SER A 158 16.36 -20.19 -1.07
C SER A 158 16.82 -21.48 -0.40
N LEU A 159 16.57 -22.61 -1.06
CA LEU A 159 17.36 -23.82 -0.76
C LEU A 159 18.81 -23.46 -1.09
N ALA A 160 19.66 -23.38 -0.07
CA ALA A 160 21.08 -23.62 -0.27
C ALA A 160 21.18 -25.08 -0.76
N ALA A 161 21.36 -25.25 -2.07
CA ALA A 161 21.44 -26.56 -2.67
C ALA A 161 22.70 -27.25 -2.14
N GLU A 162 22.51 -28.30 -1.36
CA GLU A 162 23.55 -29.33 -1.25
C GLU A 162 23.76 -29.88 -2.68
N PRO A 163 24.97 -29.84 -3.28
CA PRO A 163 26.24 -29.37 -2.73
C PRO A 163 26.92 -28.29 -3.60
N ASN A 164 26.88 -27.01 -3.20
CA ASN A 164 27.95 -26.04 -3.51
C ASN A 164 27.88 -24.82 -2.57
N ASP A 165 28.99 -24.54 -1.87
CA ASP A 165 29.23 -23.38 -1.00
C ASP A 165 28.37 -23.27 0.30
N PRO A 166 28.78 -23.92 1.41
CA PRO A 166 28.11 -23.78 2.71
C PRO A 166 28.33 -22.41 3.39
N ASP A 167 29.23 -21.58 2.88
CA ASP A 167 29.59 -20.29 3.49
C ASP A 167 28.73 -19.13 2.95
N ARG A 168 28.08 -19.32 1.79
CA ARG A 168 27.23 -18.35 1.08
C ARG A 168 25.77 -18.35 1.52
N ALA A 169 25.52 -17.93 2.77
CA ALA A 169 24.18 -17.54 3.20
C ALA A 169 23.90 -16.09 2.79
N LEU A 170 22.83 -15.85 2.01
CA LEU A 170 22.43 -14.50 1.59
C LEU A 170 21.78 -13.74 2.76
N VAL A 171 22.55 -12.85 3.38
CA VAL A 171 22.03 -11.78 4.25
C VAL A 171 21.34 -10.74 3.36
N PRO A 172 20.06 -10.37 3.59
CA PRO A 172 19.42 -9.28 2.87
C PRO A 172 20.18 -7.97 3.06
N ALA A 173 20.36 -7.20 1.98
CA ALA A 173 21.19 -5.99 1.97
C ALA A 173 20.70 -4.90 2.94
N ASP A 174 19.45 -4.96 3.40
CA ASP A 174 18.81 -4.03 4.33
C ASP A 174 18.63 -4.59 5.75
N ALA A 175 19.20 -5.77 6.06
CA ALA A 175 19.09 -6.43 7.37
C ALA A 175 19.90 -5.77 8.51
N GLY A 176 20.60 -4.66 8.25
CA GLY A 176 21.35 -3.83 9.20
C GLY A 176 22.24 -4.59 10.20
N SER A 177 22.08 -4.34 11.50
CA SER A 177 22.93 -4.93 12.54
C SER A 177 22.59 -6.39 12.82
N VAL A 178 23.28 -7.29 12.12
CA VAL A 178 23.13 -8.73 12.24
C VAL A 178 24.09 -9.31 13.30
N MET A 179 23.61 -10.25 14.11
CA MET A 179 24.44 -11.02 15.05
C MET A 179 24.68 -12.44 14.56
N ALA A 180 25.88 -12.95 14.78
CA ALA A 180 26.18 -14.38 14.72
C ALA A 180 26.28 -14.91 16.16
N MET A 181 25.61 -16.03 16.41
CA MET A 181 25.69 -16.80 17.65
C MET A 181 26.28 -18.18 17.34
N LYS A 182 26.98 -18.76 18.31
CA LYS A 182 27.58 -20.08 18.21
C LYS A 182 27.35 -20.83 19.52
N MET A 183 26.81 -22.03 19.39
CA MET A 183 26.70 -23.00 20.47
C MET A 183 27.65 -24.15 20.19
N VAL A 184 28.47 -24.53 21.16
CA VAL A 184 29.34 -25.71 21.10
C VAL A 184 28.81 -26.72 22.11
N LEU A 185 28.28 -27.84 21.64
CA LEU A 185 27.88 -28.98 22.46
C LEU A 185 29.06 -29.96 22.51
N GLY A 186 29.73 -30.07 23.66
CA GLY A 186 30.68 -31.15 23.95
C GLY A 186 30.09 -32.14 24.96
N ALA A 187 30.64 -33.35 25.03
CA ALA A 187 30.14 -34.45 25.88
C ALA A 187 30.23 -34.25 27.42
N LYS A 188 30.44 -33.01 27.88
CA LYS A 188 30.42 -32.58 29.29
C LYS A 188 29.90 -31.17 29.53
N ARG A 189 29.63 -30.37 28.47
CA ARG A 189 29.15 -28.99 28.60
C ARG A 189 28.59 -28.44 27.29
N VAL A 190 27.59 -27.56 27.39
CA VAL A 190 27.20 -26.65 26.30
C VAL A 190 27.85 -25.29 26.56
N GLN A 191 28.53 -24.72 25.57
CA GLN A 191 29.12 -23.38 25.63
C GLN A 191 28.49 -22.46 24.58
N TRP A 192 28.15 -21.26 25.00
CA TRP A 192 27.51 -20.25 24.16
C TRP A 192 28.43 -19.08 23.85
N PHE A 193 28.38 -18.59 22.61
CA PHE A 193 29.17 -17.45 22.13
C PHE A 193 28.35 -16.56 21.18
N TRP A 194 28.77 -15.30 21.03
CA TRP A 194 28.26 -14.36 20.02
C TRP A 194 29.35 -13.46 19.43
N ARG A 195 29.03 -12.82 18.30
CA ARG A 195 29.74 -11.69 17.68
C ARG A 195 28.82 -10.97 16.69
N HIS A 196 29.20 -9.80 16.20
CA HIS A 196 28.57 -9.20 15.02
C HIS A 196 28.86 -10.06 13.78
N HIS A 197 27.82 -10.30 12.98
CA HIS A 197 27.96 -11.06 11.74
C HIS A 197 28.78 -10.26 10.72
N GLY A 198 29.63 -10.97 9.95
CA GLY A 198 30.50 -10.36 8.95
C GLY A 198 31.69 -9.55 9.52
N ARG A 199 31.89 -9.52 10.85
CA ARG A 199 33.04 -8.85 11.49
C ARG A 199 34.11 -9.86 11.92
N SER A 200 35.37 -9.42 11.86
CA SER A 200 36.56 -10.20 12.22
C SER A 200 36.85 -10.22 13.72
N GLU A 201 35.87 -9.93 14.57
CA GLU A 201 36.05 -9.96 16.02
C GLU A 201 35.92 -11.37 16.58
N ASP A 202 36.54 -11.58 17.74
CA ASP A 202 36.49 -12.84 18.47
C ASP A 202 35.09 -13.16 19.02
N TRP A 203 34.82 -14.45 19.11
CA TRP A 203 33.61 -15.00 19.70
C TRP A 203 33.56 -14.74 21.21
N ARG A 204 32.67 -13.86 21.65
CA ARG A 204 32.46 -13.52 23.07
C ARG A 204 31.58 -14.59 23.74
N ALA A 205 32.06 -15.22 24.81
CA ALA A 205 31.28 -16.23 25.53
C ALA A 205 30.09 -15.61 26.29
N ILE A 206 28.97 -16.34 26.38
CA ILE A 206 27.74 -15.91 27.07
C ILE A 206 27.54 -16.72 28.35
N THR A 207 27.43 -18.05 28.23
CA THR A 207 27.14 -18.99 29.33
C THR A 207 27.74 -20.36 29.04
N SER A 208 27.92 -21.16 30.10
CA SER A 208 28.27 -22.57 30.02
C SER A 208 27.43 -23.41 30.98
N TRP A 209 26.91 -24.53 30.51
CA TRP A 209 25.97 -25.39 31.22
C TRP A 209 26.56 -26.79 31.41
N GLY A 210 26.10 -27.52 32.43
CA GLY A 210 26.72 -28.74 32.96
C GLY A 210 26.63 -30.00 32.07
N GLY A 211 27.01 -31.13 32.66
CA GLY A 211 27.23 -32.41 31.99
C GLY A 211 26.01 -33.01 31.30
N ILE A 212 26.01 -32.94 29.96
CA ILE A 212 25.28 -33.83 29.07
C ILE A 212 26.18 -35.00 28.70
N GLY A 213 25.74 -36.24 28.94
CA GLY A 213 26.47 -37.44 28.56
C GLY A 213 26.55 -37.65 27.04
N GLU A 214 27.12 -38.78 26.58
CA GLU A 214 27.21 -39.08 25.15
C GLU A 214 25.83 -39.02 24.48
N MET A 215 25.72 -38.18 23.46
CA MET A 215 24.45 -37.82 22.84
C MET A 215 24.49 -38.01 21.33
N LYS A 216 23.55 -38.82 20.82
CA LYS A 216 23.38 -39.09 19.40
C LYS A 216 22.32 -38.16 18.79
N ILE A 217 22.80 -37.13 18.09
CA ILE A 217 22.01 -36.11 17.41
C ILE A 217 21.69 -36.61 16.00
N THR A 218 20.43 -36.52 15.57
CA THR A 218 19.99 -37.01 14.24
C THR A 218 19.34 -35.92 13.39
N GLY A 219 19.27 -34.70 13.91
CA GLY A 219 18.58 -33.58 13.30
C GLY A 219 18.56 -32.37 14.22
N VAL A 220 18.36 -31.20 13.63
CA VAL A 220 18.22 -29.93 14.33
C VAL A 220 16.88 -29.32 13.96
N ARG A 221 16.07 -29.00 14.96
CA ARG A 221 14.85 -28.20 14.82
C ARG A 221 15.12 -26.81 15.39
N ILE A 222 14.51 -25.79 14.79
CA ILE A 222 14.60 -24.39 15.21
C ILE A 222 13.20 -23.82 15.23
N HIS A 223 12.86 -23.07 16.27
CA HIS A 223 11.73 -22.17 16.26
C HIS A 223 12.24 -20.73 16.31
N SER A 224 11.65 -19.85 15.51
CA SER A 224 11.81 -18.40 15.65
C SER A 224 10.44 -17.82 15.91
N MET A 225 10.32 -17.01 16.96
CA MET A 225 9.07 -16.35 17.34
C MET A 225 9.31 -14.85 17.45
N ASN A 226 8.41 -14.05 16.90
CA ASN A 226 8.45 -12.60 17.04
C ASN A 226 7.10 -12.13 17.58
N HIS A 227 7.14 -11.35 18.67
CA HIS A 227 5.96 -10.77 19.27
C HIS A 227 5.99 -9.25 19.14
N VAL A 228 4.96 -8.65 18.54
CA VAL A 228 4.90 -7.21 18.34
C VAL A 228 3.71 -6.61 19.09
N ALA A 229 3.98 -5.97 20.24
CA ALA A 229 2.97 -5.14 20.91
C ALA A 229 2.67 -3.89 20.06
N ASN A 230 1.72 -4.02 19.14
CA ASN A 230 1.21 -2.96 18.27
C ASN A 230 -0.16 -2.48 18.76
N THR A 231 -0.20 -1.68 19.84
CA THR A 231 -1.42 -0.95 20.19
C THR A 231 -1.66 0.16 19.16
N ALA A 232 -2.90 0.67 19.05
CA ALA A 232 -3.19 1.83 18.19
C ALA A 232 -2.34 3.05 18.60
N GLU A 233 -2.26 3.30 19.91
CA GLU A 233 -1.43 4.32 20.54
C GLU A 233 0.06 4.20 20.19
N SER A 234 0.66 2.99 20.24
CA SER A 234 2.07 2.82 19.88
C SER A 234 2.34 3.03 18.38
N LEU A 235 1.33 2.77 17.52
CA LEU A 235 1.40 3.09 16.09
C LEU A 235 1.30 4.60 15.85
N GLU A 236 0.41 5.31 16.54
CA GLU A 236 0.26 6.77 16.44
C GLU A 236 1.51 7.49 16.95
N ALA A 237 2.06 7.08 18.10
CA ALA A 237 3.33 7.58 18.61
C ALA A 237 4.48 7.40 17.60
N ARG A 238 4.58 6.24 16.94
CA ARG A 238 5.57 5.97 15.88
C ARG A 238 5.40 6.86 14.65
N ARG A 239 4.16 7.15 14.25
CA ARG A 239 3.86 8.07 13.13
C ARG A 239 4.28 9.49 13.49
N MET A 240 3.94 9.95 14.70
CA MET A 240 4.32 11.26 15.22
C MET A 240 5.85 11.43 15.29
N VAL A 241 6.58 10.46 15.85
CA VAL A 241 8.05 10.43 15.87
C VAL A 241 8.64 10.48 14.45
N THR A 242 8.03 9.78 13.49
CA THR A 242 8.50 9.77 12.10
C THR A 242 8.28 11.12 11.41
N ALA A 243 7.13 11.76 11.59
CA ALA A 243 6.88 13.10 11.06
C ALA A 243 7.76 14.17 11.72
N THR A 244 7.98 14.09 13.04
CA THR A 244 8.87 15.00 13.77
C THR A 244 10.34 14.81 13.36
N ARG A 245 10.74 13.58 13.00
CA ARG A 245 12.07 13.31 12.41
C ARG A 245 12.21 13.95 11.03
N ASP A 246 11.18 13.87 10.19
CA ASP A 246 11.20 14.53 8.87
C ASP A 246 11.18 16.07 9.00
N LEU A 247 10.52 16.64 10.02
CA LEU A 247 10.64 18.06 10.39
C LEU A 247 12.06 18.45 10.75
N LYS A 248 12.68 17.78 11.73
CA LYS A 248 14.07 18.05 12.14
C LYS A 248 15.02 17.94 10.94
N ARG A 249 14.95 16.81 10.20
CA ARG A 249 15.77 16.55 9.02
C ARG A 249 15.62 17.63 7.94
N ALA A 250 14.39 18.07 7.66
CA ALA A 250 14.16 19.11 6.67
C ALA A 250 14.73 20.47 7.11
N LEU A 251 14.54 20.86 8.38
CA LEU A 251 15.13 22.09 8.91
C LEU A 251 16.67 22.04 8.96
N ASP A 252 17.25 20.89 9.32
CA ASP A 252 18.70 20.68 9.27
C ASP A 252 19.23 20.84 7.83
N GLN A 253 18.54 20.26 6.85
CA GLN A 253 18.93 20.35 5.42
C GLN A 253 18.74 21.76 4.84
N VAL A 254 17.70 22.49 5.25
CA VAL A 254 17.42 23.84 4.74
C VAL A 254 18.40 24.87 5.28
N THR A 255 18.79 24.74 6.54
CA THR A 255 19.55 25.79 7.25
C THR A 255 21.03 25.48 7.44
N GLY A 256 21.44 24.23 7.23
CA GLY A 256 22.76 23.72 7.60
C GLY A 256 22.98 23.55 9.12
N ALA A 257 22.00 23.93 9.96
CA ALA A 257 22.06 23.80 11.41
C ALA A 257 21.73 22.37 11.88
N SER A 258 21.98 22.07 13.16
CA SER A 258 21.39 20.90 13.83
C SER A 258 20.34 21.37 14.83
N PHE A 259 19.06 21.13 14.53
CA PHE A 259 17.95 21.38 15.45
C PHE A 259 17.82 20.27 16.49
N ASP A 260 17.64 20.61 17.76
CA ASP A 260 17.28 19.62 18.77
C ASP A 260 15.77 19.31 18.75
N ALA A 261 15.43 18.04 19.01
CA ALA A 261 14.06 17.56 19.12
C ALA A 261 13.85 16.83 20.45
N VAL A 262 13.15 17.48 21.37
CA VAL A 262 13.05 17.13 22.80
C VAL A 262 11.58 17.01 23.23
N THR A 263 11.34 16.39 24.39
CA THR A 263 9.99 16.31 24.98
C THR A 263 9.64 17.53 25.84
N GLU A 264 10.65 18.21 26.39
CA GLU A 264 10.50 19.42 27.21
C GLU A 264 11.56 20.45 26.78
N ALA A 265 11.17 21.72 26.65
CA ALA A 265 12.10 22.77 26.26
C ALA A 265 13.11 23.08 27.39
N PRO A 266 14.41 23.25 27.09
CA PRO A 266 15.38 23.69 28.09
C PRO A 266 15.05 25.09 28.61
N SER A 267 15.36 25.33 29.89
CA SER A 267 15.18 26.65 30.50
C SER A 267 16.00 27.71 29.76
N GLY A 268 15.35 28.80 29.34
CA GLY A 268 15.97 29.86 28.55
C GLY A 268 15.95 29.67 27.02
N ALA A 269 15.25 28.67 26.48
CA ALA A 269 15.02 28.56 25.04
C ALA A 269 14.35 29.83 24.48
N THR A 270 14.97 30.45 23.48
CA THR A 270 14.53 31.76 22.94
C THR A 270 13.42 31.68 21.92
N ALA A 271 13.27 30.53 21.25
CA ALA A 271 12.17 30.20 20.33
C ALA A 271 11.87 28.69 20.40
N ARG A 272 10.63 28.29 20.14
CA ARG A 272 10.20 26.87 20.19
C ARG A 272 9.34 26.52 18.98
N ILE A 273 9.47 25.30 18.49
CA ILE A 273 8.55 24.69 17.52
C ILE A 273 7.75 23.62 18.27
N LEU A 274 6.55 23.96 18.68
CA LEU A 274 5.66 23.13 19.50
C LEU A 274 4.84 22.20 18.58
N VAL A 275 5.05 20.90 18.69
CA VAL A 275 4.42 19.87 17.85
C VAL A 275 3.47 19.01 18.69
N GLY A 276 2.29 18.67 18.15
CA GLY A 276 1.34 17.77 18.80
C GLY A 276 0.12 18.47 19.38
N ASP A 277 -0.65 17.74 20.17
CA ASP A 277 -1.70 18.29 21.03
C ASP A 277 -1.25 18.10 22.49
N THR A 278 -0.95 19.20 23.17
CA THR A 278 -0.43 19.20 24.55
C THR A 278 -1.09 20.33 25.35
N PRO A 279 -1.19 20.21 26.70
CA PRO A 279 -1.74 21.28 27.53
C PRO A 279 -1.07 22.64 27.33
N ALA A 280 0.24 22.67 27.04
CA ALA A 280 0.98 23.89 26.74
C ALA A 280 0.53 24.53 25.41
N ILE A 281 0.31 23.73 24.36
CA ILE A 281 -0.23 24.20 23.07
C ILE A 281 -1.67 24.71 23.25
N ARG A 282 -2.52 23.92 23.93
CA ARG A 282 -3.92 24.29 24.18
C ARG A 282 -4.06 25.58 24.98
N ALA A 283 -3.18 25.81 25.96
CA ALA A 283 -3.17 27.06 26.74
C ALA A 283 -2.68 28.27 25.91
N LEU A 284 -1.66 28.08 25.07
CA LEU A 284 -1.05 29.14 24.26
C LEU A 284 -1.95 29.63 23.11
N ALA A 285 -2.82 28.75 22.59
CA ALA A 285 -3.85 29.05 21.60
C ALA A 285 -5.23 28.59 22.12
N SER A 286 -5.67 29.24 23.20
CA SER A 286 -6.93 28.94 23.91
C SER A 286 -8.21 29.43 23.20
N ASP A 287 -8.05 30.16 22.09
CA ASP A 287 -9.10 30.56 21.14
C ASP A 287 -9.37 29.51 20.03
N VAL A 288 -8.69 28.36 20.07
CA VAL A 288 -8.96 27.20 19.21
C VAL A 288 -9.91 26.24 19.94
N ASP A 289 -11.00 25.85 19.28
CA ASP A 289 -11.81 24.71 19.73
C ASP A 289 -11.08 23.41 19.37
N TRP A 290 -10.22 22.95 20.27
CA TRP A 290 -9.38 21.77 20.07
C TRP A 290 -10.16 20.46 19.99
N ASP A 291 -11.30 20.38 20.67
CA ASP A 291 -12.10 19.16 20.76
C ASP A 291 -13.14 19.08 19.62
N GLY A 292 -13.41 20.19 18.95
CA GLY A 292 -14.19 20.27 17.71
C GLY A 292 -13.40 20.01 16.41
N LEU A 293 -12.07 19.86 16.46
CA LEU A 293 -11.24 19.61 15.27
C LEU A 293 -11.48 18.22 14.67
N ASP A 294 -11.68 18.15 13.35
CA ASP A 294 -11.73 16.88 12.63
C ASP A 294 -10.32 16.29 12.45
N THR A 295 -10.26 14.99 12.16
CA THR A 295 -9.05 14.15 12.11
C THR A 295 -7.92 14.65 11.20
N ASP A 296 -8.23 15.55 10.26
CA ASP A 296 -7.32 16.12 9.27
C ASP A 296 -7.12 17.63 9.41
N ASP A 297 -7.84 18.29 10.32
CA ASP A 297 -7.78 19.73 10.52
C ASP A 297 -6.40 20.14 11.04
N ILE A 298 -5.85 21.21 10.49
CA ILE A 298 -4.52 21.71 10.86
C ILE A 298 -4.59 23.10 11.51
N VAL A 299 -3.68 23.32 12.46
CA VAL A 299 -3.42 24.60 13.11
C VAL A 299 -1.92 24.88 13.02
N ILE A 300 -1.55 25.89 12.23
CA ILE A 300 -0.18 26.40 12.12
C ILE A 300 -0.19 27.87 12.53
N ARG A 301 0.40 28.19 13.69
CA ARG A 301 0.28 29.52 14.28
C ARG A 301 1.57 29.97 14.96
N THR A 302 1.90 31.25 14.83
CA THR A 302 2.96 31.90 15.62
C THR A 302 2.35 32.63 16.83
N VAL A 303 2.86 32.37 18.05
CA VAL A 303 2.47 33.10 19.26
C VAL A 303 3.72 33.54 20.01
N GLY A 304 4.01 34.85 20.03
CA GLY A 304 5.29 35.35 20.54
C GLY A 304 6.46 34.78 19.74
N ASN A 305 7.36 34.05 20.41
CA ASN A 305 8.50 33.36 19.79
C ASN A 305 8.25 31.86 19.54
N ASP A 306 7.00 31.41 19.66
CA ASP A 306 6.62 30.00 19.49
C ASP A 306 5.91 29.77 18.16
N LEU A 307 6.31 28.73 17.43
CA LEU A 307 5.59 28.18 16.27
C LEU A 307 4.83 26.92 16.70
N ILE A 308 3.51 26.95 16.61
CA ILE A 308 2.62 25.81 16.85
C ILE A 308 2.41 25.04 15.55
N LEU A 309 2.61 23.73 15.58
CA LEU A 309 2.27 22.77 14.53
C LEU A 309 1.36 21.68 15.13
N SER A 310 0.05 21.91 15.04
CA SER A 310 -0.98 21.10 15.70
C SER A 310 -2.17 20.82 14.77
N GLY A 311 -3.18 20.09 15.26
CA GLY A 311 -4.34 19.67 14.48
C GLY A 311 -5.08 18.50 15.11
N GLY A 312 -6.22 18.12 14.53
CA GLY A 312 -7.01 16.98 14.99
C GLY A 312 -6.27 15.65 14.81
N GLN A 313 -6.65 14.65 15.61
CA GLN A 313 -5.97 13.35 15.63
C GLN A 313 -6.67 12.32 14.75
N PRO A 314 -5.95 11.40 14.08
CA PRO A 314 -4.51 11.15 14.21
C PRO A 314 -3.66 11.77 13.08
N ARG A 315 -4.22 12.64 12.22
CA ARG A 315 -3.57 13.06 10.96
C ARG A 315 -3.26 14.55 10.88
N GLY A 316 -4.11 15.42 11.42
CA GLY A 316 -3.96 16.87 11.44
C GLY A 316 -2.57 17.35 11.85
N VAL A 317 -2.03 16.94 13.00
CA VAL A 317 -0.66 17.33 13.42
C VAL A 317 0.41 16.96 12.38
N ILE A 318 0.33 15.75 11.81
CA ILE A 318 1.28 15.29 10.79
C ILE A 318 1.14 16.13 9.51
N TYR A 319 -0.08 16.47 9.12
CA TYR A 319 -0.32 17.36 7.98
C TYR A 319 0.07 18.80 8.27
N ALA A 320 0.00 19.29 9.51
CA ALA A 320 0.49 20.62 9.89
C ALA A 320 2.02 20.71 9.71
N ILE A 321 2.76 19.66 10.13
CA ILE A 321 4.21 19.54 9.88
C ILE A 321 4.50 19.60 8.37
N TYR A 322 3.87 18.74 7.57
CA TYR A 322 4.15 18.70 6.13
C TYR A 322 3.66 19.97 5.40
N THR A 323 2.59 20.63 5.88
CA THR A 323 2.10 21.89 5.32
C THR A 323 3.03 23.05 5.65
N PHE A 324 3.55 23.15 6.87
CA PHE A 324 4.59 24.11 7.20
C PHE A 324 5.85 23.90 6.33
N LEU A 325 6.34 22.66 6.24
CA LEU A 325 7.54 22.36 5.44
C LEU A 325 7.34 22.64 3.95
N GLN A 326 6.18 22.31 3.37
CA GLN A 326 5.93 22.49 1.94
C GLN A 326 5.56 23.93 1.59
N ASP A 327 4.58 24.47 2.30
CA ASP A 327 3.84 25.65 1.85
C ASP A 327 4.30 26.93 2.57
N VAL A 328 5.14 26.82 3.63
CA VAL A 328 5.86 27.94 4.26
C VAL A 328 7.37 27.87 4.00
N VAL A 329 8.03 26.73 4.24
CA VAL A 329 9.51 26.60 4.09
C VAL A 329 9.94 26.33 2.64
N GLY A 330 9.06 25.78 1.79
CA GLY A 330 9.36 25.51 0.38
C GLY A 330 9.91 24.12 0.07
N CYS A 331 10.00 23.21 1.05
CA CYS A 331 10.45 21.83 0.84
C CYS A 331 9.52 21.06 -0.11
N ARG A 332 10.07 20.09 -0.85
CA ARG A 332 9.30 19.25 -1.80
C ARG A 332 9.71 17.80 -1.73
N TRP A 333 8.71 16.93 -1.83
CA TRP A 333 8.86 15.48 -1.99
C TRP A 333 8.18 15.07 -3.28
N TRP A 334 8.92 15.02 -4.37
CA TRP A 334 8.40 14.71 -5.71
C TRP A 334 8.10 13.22 -5.86
N ALA A 335 9.02 12.38 -5.38
CA ALA A 335 8.92 10.92 -5.38
C ALA A 335 9.87 10.32 -4.33
N ALA A 336 9.86 9.00 -4.17
CA ALA A 336 10.90 8.30 -3.41
C ALA A 336 12.29 8.60 -4.01
N GLY A 337 13.22 9.11 -3.19
CA GLY A 337 14.56 9.52 -3.65
C GLY A 337 14.59 10.80 -4.51
N ALA A 338 13.51 11.57 -4.55
CA ALA A 338 13.43 12.86 -5.24
C ALA A 338 12.85 13.92 -4.30
N GLU A 339 13.73 14.54 -3.53
CA GLU A 339 13.40 15.56 -2.52
C GLU A 339 14.10 16.88 -2.91
N HIS A 340 13.56 18.02 -2.51
CA HIS A 340 14.19 19.33 -2.64
C HIS A 340 14.00 20.12 -1.34
N PHE A 341 15.09 20.72 -0.88
CA PHE A 341 15.16 21.60 0.28
C PHE A 341 15.78 22.91 -0.22
N PRO A 342 15.16 24.07 0.03
CA PRO A 342 15.79 25.37 -0.20
C PRO A 342 17.04 25.54 0.67
N ASP A 343 17.95 26.44 0.27
CA ASP A 343 19.12 26.83 1.07
C ASP A 343 18.84 28.18 1.72
N ASP A 344 18.58 28.17 3.03
CA ASP A 344 18.24 29.34 3.85
C ASP A 344 18.86 29.22 5.28
N PRO A 345 20.14 29.60 5.45
CA PRO A 345 20.83 29.52 6.74
C PRO A 345 20.36 30.55 7.79
N ASP A 346 19.47 31.48 7.40
CA ASP A 346 18.89 32.53 8.24
C ASP A 346 17.35 32.42 8.33
N LEU A 347 16.82 31.19 8.15
CA LEU A 347 15.39 30.88 8.10
C LEU A 347 14.60 31.52 9.24
N ALA A 348 13.74 32.47 8.88
CA ALA A 348 12.88 33.22 9.79
C ALA A 348 11.42 33.23 9.32
N VAL A 349 10.51 32.88 10.23
CA VAL A 349 9.07 32.73 9.94
C VAL A 349 8.32 33.99 10.41
N GLY A 350 7.56 34.60 9.51
CA GLY A 350 6.66 35.72 9.85
C GLY A 350 5.40 35.26 10.60
N PRO A 351 4.48 36.18 10.94
CA PRO A 351 3.25 35.79 11.62
C PRO A 351 2.41 34.80 10.80
N LEU A 352 1.98 33.71 11.43
CA LEU A 352 1.08 32.70 10.87
C LEU A 352 -0.14 32.55 11.76
N ASP A 353 -1.31 32.40 11.14
CA ASP A 353 -2.56 31.95 11.80
C ASP A 353 -3.40 31.11 10.82
N THR A 354 -2.81 30.00 10.36
CA THR A 354 -3.47 29.07 9.44
C THR A 354 -4.30 28.07 10.24
N ARG A 355 -5.62 28.14 10.07
CA ARG A 355 -6.55 27.05 10.39
C ARG A 355 -7.10 26.51 9.09
N TYR A 356 -7.00 25.21 8.84
CA TYR A 356 -7.47 24.62 7.58
C TYR A 356 -8.06 23.22 7.77
N ARG A 357 -9.26 23.02 7.20
CA ARG A 357 -9.95 21.73 7.09
C ARG A 357 -9.99 21.35 5.61
N PRO A 358 -9.37 20.23 5.18
CA PRO A 358 -9.44 19.79 3.80
C PRO A 358 -10.89 19.38 3.45
N PRO A 359 -11.34 19.58 2.19
CA PRO A 359 -12.73 19.34 1.80
C PRO A 359 -13.14 17.86 1.75
N PHE A 360 -12.17 16.94 1.71
CA PHE A 360 -12.42 15.49 1.70
C PHE A 360 -11.84 14.87 2.97
N GLU A 361 -12.62 14.19 3.81
CA GLU A 361 -12.12 13.41 4.96
C GLU A 361 -11.32 12.16 4.54
N PHE A 362 -11.68 11.57 3.39
CA PHE A 362 -11.07 10.38 2.83
C PHE A 362 -10.29 10.76 1.56
N ARG A 363 -8.97 10.57 1.56
CA ARG A 363 -8.08 10.88 0.42
C ARG A 363 -7.13 9.72 0.16
N VAL A 364 -7.36 8.96 -0.91
CA VAL A 364 -6.54 7.78 -1.25
C VAL A 364 -6.12 7.79 -2.71
N ILE A 365 -4.83 7.57 -2.97
CA ILE A 365 -4.32 7.21 -4.29
C ILE A 365 -3.78 5.78 -4.19
N THR A 366 -4.28 4.85 -5.02
CA THR A 366 -3.74 3.48 -5.04
C THR A 366 -2.59 3.39 -6.03
N GLY A 367 -1.38 3.14 -5.56
CA GLY A 367 -0.22 2.95 -6.43
C GLY A 367 1.07 2.94 -5.63
N GLY A 368 2.19 2.57 -6.26
CA GLY A 368 3.49 2.47 -5.58
C GLY A 368 3.87 3.77 -4.88
N GLN A 369 3.70 4.90 -5.57
CA GLN A 369 4.04 6.26 -5.11
C GLN A 369 3.22 6.75 -3.89
N SER A 370 2.12 6.07 -3.54
CA SER A 370 1.22 6.47 -2.45
C SER A 370 0.90 5.31 -1.49
N SER A 371 1.78 4.30 -1.46
CA SER A 371 1.56 3.03 -0.75
C SER A 371 2.11 2.97 0.69
N THR A 372 3.09 3.82 1.03
CA THR A 372 3.72 3.84 2.37
C THR A 372 3.15 4.94 3.27
N PHE A 373 3.42 4.86 4.57
CA PHE A 373 2.99 5.89 5.53
C PHE A 373 3.65 7.24 5.22
N GLU A 374 4.95 7.23 4.90
CA GLU A 374 5.77 8.41 4.61
C GLU A 374 5.26 9.09 3.34
N ALA A 375 5.06 8.32 2.26
CA ALA A 375 4.53 8.82 1.00
C ALA A 375 3.14 9.43 1.17
N ARG A 376 2.24 8.73 1.88
CA ARG A 376 0.89 9.26 2.17
C ARG A 376 0.95 10.53 3.01
N SER A 377 1.80 10.60 4.03
CA SER A 377 1.94 11.79 4.87
C SER A 377 2.45 12.99 4.06
N ARG A 378 3.46 12.79 3.21
CA ARG A 378 4.03 13.81 2.31
C ARG A 378 3.01 14.32 1.28
N HIS A 379 2.11 13.46 0.80
CA HIS A 379 1.00 13.84 -0.09
C HIS A 379 -0.29 14.21 0.66
N ARG A 380 -0.28 14.25 2.00
CA ARG A 380 -1.44 14.51 2.87
C ARG A 380 -2.66 13.59 2.60
N LEU A 381 -2.40 12.31 2.33
CA LEU A 381 -3.37 11.23 2.07
C LEU A 381 -3.65 10.37 3.33
N SER A 382 -4.86 9.84 3.47
CA SER A 382 -5.30 9.02 4.61
C SER A 382 -4.42 7.76 4.77
N PHE A 383 -3.74 7.61 5.90
CA PHE A 383 -2.67 6.61 6.12
C PHE A 383 -2.96 5.55 7.21
N ASP A 384 -4.16 5.57 7.78
CA ASP A 384 -4.57 4.91 9.02
C ASP A 384 -5.83 4.05 8.91
N LEU A 385 -6.45 4.04 7.73
CA LEU A 385 -7.62 3.25 7.35
C LEU A 385 -7.53 1.80 7.87
N ARG A 386 -8.58 1.38 8.58
CA ARG A 386 -8.71 0.03 9.19
C ARG A 386 -9.53 -0.95 8.33
N PHE A 387 -9.76 -0.59 7.07
CA PHE A 387 -10.56 -1.34 6.09
C PHE A 387 -9.88 -1.37 4.72
N ASP A 388 -10.32 -2.29 3.87
CA ASP A 388 -9.95 -2.38 2.46
C ASP A 388 -10.86 -1.45 1.64
N THR A 389 -10.28 -0.47 0.96
CA THR A 389 -10.99 0.58 0.21
C THR A 389 -11.64 0.08 -1.08
N GLY A 390 -11.39 -1.17 -1.47
CA GLY A 390 -12.01 -1.82 -2.63
C GLY A 390 -12.76 -3.10 -2.29
N THR A 391 -13.22 -3.24 -1.03
CA THR A 391 -13.72 -4.54 -0.54
C THR A 391 -15.10 -4.90 -1.10
N HIS A 392 -15.28 -6.16 -1.51
CA HIS A 392 -16.57 -6.76 -1.89
C HIS A 392 -17.06 -7.68 -0.76
N SER A 393 -17.58 -7.09 0.31
CA SER A 393 -17.79 -7.76 1.61
C SER A 393 -18.90 -8.80 1.61
N ILE A 394 -19.85 -8.74 0.67
CA ILE A 394 -20.97 -9.69 0.61
C ILE A 394 -20.54 -11.15 0.51
N THR A 395 -19.35 -11.44 -0.03
CA THR A 395 -18.78 -12.80 -0.07
C THR A 395 -18.46 -13.40 1.30
N LYS A 396 -18.20 -12.55 2.30
CA LYS A 396 -17.98 -12.94 3.69
C LYS A 396 -19.30 -13.02 4.45
N GLN A 397 -20.20 -12.08 4.18
CA GLN A 397 -21.49 -11.93 4.88
C GLN A 397 -22.55 -12.94 4.41
N LEU A 398 -22.49 -13.36 3.13
CA LEU A 398 -23.30 -14.43 2.56
C LEU A 398 -22.41 -15.39 1.72
N PRO A 399 -21.68 -16.31 2.37
CA PRO A 399 -20.77 -17.23 1.68
C PRO A 399 -21.49 -18.10 0.64
N LYS A 400 -20.83 -18.32 -0.51
CA LYS A 400 -21.40 -19.09 -1.65
C LYS A 400 -21.76 -20.54 -1.31
N THR A 401 -21.19 -21.11 -0.26
CA THR A 401 -21.53 -22.46 0.23
C THR A 401 -22.99 -22.58 0.65
N LEU A 402 -23.61 -21.50 1.16
CA LEU A 402 -25.04 -21.47 1.51
C LEU A 402 -25.96 -21.68 0.30
N PHE A 403 -25.46 -21.52 -0.93
CA PHE A 403 -26.23 -21.77 -2.16
C PHE A 403 -26.62 -23.25 -2.34
N LEU A 404 -25.93 -24.18 -1.66
CA LEU A 404 -26.29 -25.60 -1.68
C LEU A 404 -27.61 -25.88 -0.98
N GLU A 405 -27.86 -25.21 0.14
CA GLU A 405 -29.00 -25.44 1.04
C GLU A 405 -30.12 -24.41 0.81
N HIS A 406 -29.74 -23.19 0.43
CA HIS A 406 -30.63 -22.04 0.29
C HIS A 406 -30.41 -21.32 -1.05
N PRO A 407 -30.67 -21.97 -2.19
CA PRO A 407 -30.50 -21.34 -3.50
C PRO A 407 -31.37 -20.09 -3.68
N ASP A 408 -32.52 -20.02 -3.01
CA ASP A 408 -33.45 -18.89 -3.01
C ASP A 408 -32.91 -17.62 -2.35
N TRP A 409 -31.91 -17.75 -1.47
CA TRP A 409 -31.18 -16.62 -0.87
C TRP A 409 -30.26 -15.90 -1.86
N PHE A 410 -29.99 -16.53 -3.01
CA PHE A 410 -29.15 -15.99 -4.07
C PHE A 410 -29.97 -15.58 -5.27
N MET A 411 -29.35 -14.75 -6.10
CA MET A 411 -30.04 -14.04 -7.17
C MET A 411 -30.68 -14.97 -8.22
N TYR A 412 -31.88 -14.61 -8.65
CA TYR A 412 -32.62 -15.26 -9.75
C TYR A 412 -32.37 -14.55 -11.08
N CYS A 413 -32.14 -15.34 -12.14
CA CYS A 413 -31.81 -14.91 -13.49
C CYS A 413 -32.79 -15.50 -14.52
N PRO A 414 -33.95 -14.87 -14.79
CA PRO A 414 -34.90 -15.35 -15.79
C PRO A 414 -34.33 -15.19 -17.21
N ASP A 415 -33.68 -14.06 -17.52
CA ASP A 415 -33.31 -13.71 -18.89
C ASP A 415 -31.90 -14.17 -19.31
N ASP A 416 -31.79 -14.71 -20.53
CA ASP A 416 -30.51 -14.99 -21.19
C ASP A 416 -30.04 -13.87 -22.15
N THR A 417 -30.89 -12.87 -22.38
CA THR A 417 -30.75 -11.84 -23.43
C THR A 417 -29.87 -10.64 -23.05
N TRP A 418 -29.29 -10.61 -21.85
CA TRP A 418 -28.50 -9.46 -21.40
C TRP A 418 -27.25 -9.23 -22.26
N PRO A 419 -27.03 -8.03 -22.82
CA PRO A 419 -26.03 -7.78 -23.85
C PRO A 419 -24.57 -7.96 -23.37
N ASN A 420 -24.31 -7.95 -22.06
CA ASN A 420 -22.98 -8.21 -21.51
C ASN A 420 -22.68 -9.72 -21.41
N LYS A 421 -22.06 -10.28 -22.45
CA LYS A 421 -21.67 -11.71 -22.58
C LYS A 421 -20.73 -12.25 -21.50
N LYS A 422 -20.12 -11.40 -20.65
CA LYS A 422 -19.17 -11.79 -19.59
C LYS A 422 -19.84 -12.08 -18.24
N TYR A 423 -21.06 -11.58 -18.06
CA TYR A 423 -21.66 -11.33 -16.75
C TYR A 423 -23.18 -11.58 -16.78
N ASN A 424 -23.61 -12.69 -17.37
CA ASN A 424 -25.01 -13.15 -17.34
C ASN A 424 -25.08 -14.61 -16.89
N TYR A 425 -26.29 -15.17 -16.79
CA TYR A 425 -26.51 -16.56 -16.35
C TYR A 425 -25.70 -17.56 -17.20
N GLN A 426 -25.78 -17.46 -18.52
CA GLN A 426 -25.05 -18.34 -19.43
C GLN A 426 -23.52 -18.13 -19.35
N ALA A 427 -23.06 -16.90 -19.12
CA ALA A 427 -21.64 -16.61 -18.90
C ALA A 427 -21.13 -17.21 -17.58
N THR A 428 -21.97 -17.21 -16.55
CA THR A 428 -21.67 -17.84 -15.26
C THR A 428 -21.53 -19.35 -15.41
N LEU A 429 -22.48 -20.02 -16.08
CA LEU A 429 -22.37 -21.46 -16.38
C LEU A 429 -21.12 -21.77 -17.21
N ARG A 430 -20.83 -21.00 -18.27
CA ARG A 430 -19.58 -21.14 -19.05
C ARG A 430 -18.32 -20.94 -18.18
N SER A 431 -18.35 -20.02 -17.23
CA SER A 431 -17.20 -19.81 -16.33
C SER A 431 -17.03 -20.95 -15.33
N PHE A 432 -18.12 -21.50 -14.78
CA PHE A 432 -18.07 -22.68 -13.91
C PHE A 432 -17.56 -23.89 -14.70
N GLN A 433 -18.11 -24.15 -15.88
CA GLN A 433 -17.67 -25.25 -16.75
C GLN A 433 -16.17 -25.11 -17.11
N ARG A 434 -15.74 -23.92 -17.56
CA ARG A 434 -14.30 -23.68 -17.83
C ARG A 434 -13.44 -23.92 -16.59
N THR A 435 -13.82 -23.43 -15.41
CA THR A 435 -13.06 -23.68 -14.17
C THR A 435 -13.02 -25.17 -13.82
N ILE A 436 -14.11 -25.90 -14.04
CA ILE A 436 -14.19 -27.36 -13.88
C ILE A 436 -13.25 -28.10 -14.86
N ASP A 437 -13.09 -27.59 -16.07
CA ASP A 437 -12.31 -28.22 -17.14
C ASP A 437 -10.81 -27.85 -17.10
N THR A 438 -10.45 -26.65 -16.63
CA THR A 438 -9.07 -26.12 -16.70
C THR A 438 -8.30 -26.11 -15.37
N GLU A 439 -8.98 -26.18 -14.22
CA GLU A 439 -8.33 -26.10 -12.91
C GLU A 439 -8.34 -27.47 -12.25
N THR A 440 -7.20 -28.17 -12.19
CA THR A 440 -7.10 -29.54 -11.64
C THR A 440 -6.73 -29.60 -10.16
N GLU A 441 -6.09 -28.57 -9.62
CA GLU A 441 -5.55 -28.55 -8.25
C GLU A 441 -6.49 -27.92 -7.20
N ARG A 442 -7.67 -27.46 -7.63
CA ARG A 442 -8.65 -26.79 -6.75
C ARG A 442 -9.43 -27.79 -5.90
N ASN A 443 -9.49 -27.55 -4.59
CA ASN A 443 -10.28 -28.38 -3.66
C ASN A 443 -11.80 -28.12 -3.71
N ASP A 444 -12.24 -26.97 -4.24
CA ASP A 444 -13.64 -26.54 -4.28
C ASP A 444 -14.39 -26.95 -5.57
N LEU A 445 -13.76 -27.66 -6.50
CA LEU A 445 -14.37 -28.07 -7.79
C LEU A 445 -15.68 -28.86 -7.62
N HIS A 446 -15.78 -29.67 -6.56
CA HIS A 446 -16.98 -30.44 -6.26
C HIS A 446 -18.16 -29.52 -5.92
N LEU A 447 -17.92 -28.43 -5.18
CA LEU A 447 -18.92 -27.39 -4.89
C LEU A 447 -19.32 -26.66 -6.17
N ILE A 448 -18.35 -26.32 -7.03
CA ILE A 448 -18.63 -25.63 -8.31
C ILE A 448 -19.52 -26.49 -9.23
N ARG A 449 -19.29 -27.81 -9.28
CA ARG A 449 -20.18 -28.76 -9.97
C ARG A 449 -21.60 -28.73 -9.39
N GLN A 450 -21.75 -28.78 -8.07
CA GLN A 450 -23.05 -28.71 -7.39
C GLN A 450 -23.75 -27.36 -7.65
N TYR A 451 -23.05 -26.23 -7.56
CA TYR A 451 -23.58 -24.90 -7.88
C TYR A 451 -24.09 -24.84 -9.33
N MET A 452 -23.37 -25.45 -10.28
CA MET A 452 -23.78 -25.48 -11.68
C MET A 452 -25.08 -26.29 -11.88
N GLU A 453 -25.25 -27.42 -11.20
CA GLU A 453 -26.47 -28.23 -11.28
C GLU A 453 -27.67 -27.58 -10.59
N ILE A 454 -27.45 -26.93 -9.44
CA ILE A 454 -28.50 -26.14 -8.77
C ILE A 454 -28.91 -24.96 -9.66
N ALA A 455 -27.96 -24.28 -10.29
CA ALA A 455 -28.24 -23.18 -11.21
C ALA A 455 -29.10 -23.62 -12.40
N LYS A 456 -28.75 -24.74 -13.05
CA LYS A 456 -29.55 -25.34 -14.14
C LYS A 456 -30.99 -25.63 -13.72
N LYS A 457 -31.22 -26.11 -12.50
CA LYS A 457 -32.57 -26.45 -11.99
C LYS A 457 -33.39 -25.24 -11.55
N THR A 458 -32.75 -24.21 -10.98
CA THR A 458 -33.43 -23.11 -10.28
C THR A 458 -33.41 -21.78 -11.02
N ARG A 459 -32.59 -21.64 -12.07
CA ARG A 459 -32.21 -20.37 -12.71
C ARG A 459 -31.63 -19.34 -11.71
N ARG A 460 -31.06 -19.80 -10.59
CA ARG A 460 -30.36 -18.96 -9.59
C ARG A 460 -28.86 -19.16 -9.65
N ILE A 461 -28.07 -18.16 -9.26
CA ILE A 461 -26.59 -18.23 -9.29
C ILE A 461 -25.95 -17.55 -8.06
N PRO A 462 -24.86 -18.09 -7.49
CA PRO A 462 -24.26 -17.61 -6.24
C PRO A 462 -23.33 -16.40 -6.40
N GLN A 463 -23.64 -15.46 -7.31
CA GLN A 463 -22.79 -14.30 -7.59
C GLN A 463 -23.22 -13.06 -6.80
N GLN A 464 -24.52 -12.89 -6.54
CA GLN A 464 -25.09 -11.83 -5.71
C GLN A 464 -26.22 -12.40 -4.84
N PRO A 465 -26.54 -11.76 -3.70
CA PRO A 465 -27.71 -12.10 -2.89
C PRO A 465 -29.04 -11.82 -3.61
N CYS A 466 -30.09 -12.49 -3.18
CA CYS A 466 -31.47 -12.03 -3.33
C CYS A 466 -31.77 -11.08 -2.17
N LEU A 467 -31.72 -9.77 -2.42
CA LEU A 467 -31.87 -8.74 -1.39
C LEU A 467 -33.27 -8.70 -0.76
N ASN A 468 -34.27 -9.33 -1.37
CA ASN A 468 -35.62 -9.51 -0.80
C ASN A 468 -35.89 -10.93 -0.26
N SER A 469 -34.88 -11.80 -0.16
CA SER A 469 -35.02 -13.07 0.59
C SER A 469 -34.82 -12.80 2.08
N GLU A 470 -35.81 -13.12 2.90
CA GLU A 470 -35.77 -12.92 4.37
C GLU A 470 -34.55 -13.63 4.99
N GLY A 471 -34.30 -14.88 4.61
CA GLY A 471 -33.15 -15.65 5.09
C GLY A 471 -31.81 -15.04 4.69
N ALA A 472 -31.70 -14.51 3.47
CA ALA A 472 -30.52 -13.79 3.02
C ALA A 472 -30.30 -12.49 3.83
N ARG A 473 -31.32 -11.61 3.92
CA ARG A 473 -31.26 -10.35 4.68
C ARG A 473 -30.85 -10.60 6.12
N ARG A 474 -31.53 -11.51 6.81
CA ARG A 474 -31.26 -11.87 8.22
C ARG A 474 -29.82 -12.38 8.42
N THR A 475 -29.30 -13.17 7.48
CA THR A 475 -27.93 -13.69 7.53
C THR A 475 -26.90 -12.57 7.32
N ILE A 476 -27.12 -11.67 6.35
CA ILE A 476 -26.25 -10.52 6.08
C ILE A 476 -26.23 -9.55 7.26
N ILE A 477 -27.41 -9.19 7.81
CA ILE A 477 -27.53 -8.32 9.00
C ILE A 477 -26.77 -8.94 10.18
N LYS A 478 -26.98 -10.23 10.46
CA LYS A 478 -26.26 -10.94 11.54
C LYS A 478 -24.74 -10.92 11.32
N ALA A 479 -24.28 -11.14 10.10
CA ALA A 479 -22.84 -11.12 9.80
C ALA A 479 -22.23 -9.72 9.92
N ALA A 480 -22.94 -8.67 9.48
CA ALA A 480 -22.50 -7.28 9.61
C ALA A 480 -22.40 -6.84 11.09
N LEU A 481 -23.39 -7.18 11.91
CA LEU A 481 -23.36 -6.90 13.35
C LEU A 481 -22.29 -7.73 14.09
N ALA A 482 -22.03 -8.97 13.67
CA ALA A 482 -20.94 -9.77 14.21
C ALA A 482 -19.55 -9.18 13.86
N GLU A 483 -19.37 -8.58 12.67
CA GLU A 483 -18.13 -7.85 12.34
C GLU A 483 -17.98 -6.57 13.20
N LEU A 484 -19.09 -5.86 13.47
CA LEU A 484 -19.11 -4.72 14.38
C LEU A 484 -18.65 -5.11 15.80
N GLU A 485 -19.21 -6.18 16.35
CA GLU A 485 -18.88 -6.67 17.70
C GLU A 485 -17.45 -7.23 17.80
N ALA A 486 -16.92 -7.83 16.73
CA ALA A 486 -15.61 -8.49 16.74
C ALA A 486 -14.39 -7.54 16.63
N ARG A 487 -14.59 -6.25 16.36
CA ARG A 487 -13.51 -5.30 16.02
C ARG A 487 -13.63 -3.92 16.71
N PRO A 488 -13.88 -3.84 18.03
CA PRO A 488 -14.18 -2.58 18.73
C PRO A 488 -13.10 -1.50 18.62
N GLU A 489 -11.84 -1.88 18.39
CA GLU A 489 -10.72 -0.99 18.14
C GLU A 489 -10.72 -0.38 16.73
N ALA A 490 -11.24 -1.09 15.72
CA ALA A 490 -11.30 -0.60 14.34
C ALA A 490 -12.25 0.60 14.19
N TRP A 491 -13.29 0.68 15.03
CA TRP A 491 -14.30 1.75 15.01
C TRP A 491 -13.88 3.03 15.73
N ARG A 492 -12.71 3.03 16.39
CA ARG A 492 -12.16 4.24 17.04
C ARG A 492 -11.42 5.16 16.06
N SER A 493 -10.89 4.61 14.97
CA SER A 493 -10.25 5.39 13.90
C SER A 493 -11.30 5.90 12.91
N ARG A 494 -11.31 7.20 12.61
CA ARG A 494 -12.19 7.80 11.58
C ARG A 494 -11.49 7.92 10.22
N PRO A 495 -12.19 7.71 9.08
CA PRO A 495 -13.59 7.30 8.99
C PRO A 495 -13.80 5.84 9.42
N ALA A 496 -14.87 5.57 10.18
CA ALA A 496 -15.20 4.25 10.69
C ALA A 496 -16.33 3.64 9.84
N VAL A 497 -15.99 2.76 8.89
CA VAL A 497 -16.94 2.23 7.90
C VAL A 497 -17.10 0.72 7.99
N LEU A 498 -18.33 0.27 8.26
CA LEU A 498 -18.77 -1.12 8.11
C LEU A 498 -19.27 -1.34 6.68
N TRP A 499 -18.49 -2.08 5.88
CA TRP A 499 -18.80 -2.28 4.46
C TRP A 499 -19.84 -3.38 4.23
N VAL A 500 -20.90 -3.08 3.49
CA VAL A 500 -21.89 -4.06 3.00
C VAL A 500 -22.03 -3.85 1.50
N THR A 501 -21.11 -4.45 0.74
CA THR A 501 -20.87 -4.13 -0.67
C THR A 501 -21.07 -5.32 -1.60
N GLN A 502 -21.74 -5.06 -2.72
CA GLN A 502 -21.99 -6.01 -3.80
C GLN A 502 -20.71 -6.55 -4.43
N ASN A 503 -20.77 -7.72 -5.07
CA ASN A 503 -19.68 -8.22 -5.93
C ASN A 503 -19.58 -7.48 -7.26
N ASP A 504 -18.45 -7.67 -7.95
CA ASP A 504 -18.31 -7.36 -9.38
C ASP A 504 -19.40 -8.03 -10.23
N GLY A 505 -20.20 -7.21 -10.94
CA GLY A 505 -21.24 -7.68 -11.84
C GLY A 505 -22.18 -6.56 -12.28
N ARG A 506 -22.82 -6.73 -13.46
CA ARG A 506 -23.83 -5.80 -14.00
C ARG A 506 -25.27 -6.30 -13.80
N TYR A 507 -25.52 -7.04 -12.73
CA TYR A 507 -26.72 -7.85 -12.62
C TYR A 507 -27.10 -8.12 -11.16
N MET A 508 -28.40 -8.10 -10.91
CA MET A 508 -29.04 -8.29 -9.61
C MET A 508 -30.14 -9.35 -9.73
N CYS A 509 -30.62 -9.86 -8.60
CA CYS A 509 -31.79 -10.72 -8.55
C CYS A 509 -33.00 -10.09 -9.28
N ARG A 510 -33.65 -10.88 -10.14
CA ARG A 510 -34.86 -10.50 -10.89
C ARG A 510 -36.08 -11.34 -10.48
N CYS A 511 -36.16 -11.78 -9.23
CA CYS A 511 -37.43 -12.28 -8.69
C CYS A 511 -38.44 -11.13 -8.57
N ASP A 512 -39.73 -11.48 -8.52
CA ASP A 512 -40.84 -10.51 -8.55
C ASP A 512 -40.69 -9.36 -7.54
N ALA A 513 -40.24 -9.66 -6.32
CA ALA A 513 -40.00 -8.64 -5.29
C ALA A 513 -38.87 -7.65 -5.69
N CYS A 514 -37.71 -8.15 -6.10
CA CYS A 514 -36.59 -7.30 -6.55
C CYS A 514 -36.93 -6.49 -7.81
N ALA A 515 -37.70 -7.10 -8.73
CA ALA A 515 -38.17 -6.46 -9.96
C ALA A 515 -39.24 -5.39 -9.68
N ALA A 516 -40.15 -5.61 -8.72
CA ALA A 516 -41.13 -4.63 -8.29
C ALA A 516 -40.47 -3.39 -7.67
N VAL A 517 -39.44 -3.58 -6.83
CA VAL A 517 -38.63 -2.47 -6.28
C VAL A 517 -37.93 -1.69 -7.39
N GLN A 518 -37.22 -2.38 -8.31
CA GLN A 518 -36.54 -1.71 -9.42
C GLN A 518 -37.53 -0.92 -10.30
N LYS A 519 -38.70 -1.50 -10.61
CA LYS A 519 -39.75 -0.84 -11.40
C LYS A 519 -40.35 0.39 -10.70
N LYS A 520 -40.51 0.36 -9.36
CA LYS A 520 -41.04 1.47 -8.56
C LYS A 520 -40.06 2.63 -8.44
N GLU A 521 -38.79 2.32 -8.20
CA GLU A 521 -37.74 3.29 -7.89
C GLU A 521 -36.90 3.72 -9.10
N GLY A 522 -37.01 3.03 -10.24
CA GLY A 522 -36.22 3.28 -11.45
C GLY A 522 -34.78 2.78 -11.40
N SER A 523 -34.28 2.32 -10.24
CA SER A 523 -32.90 1.87 -10.06
C SER A 523 -32.78 0.57 -9.27
N ASP A 524 -31.73 -0.20 -9.60
CA ASP A 524 -31.31 -1.38 -8.86
C ASP A 524 -30.74 -1.04 -7.47
N SER A 525 -30.18 0.16 -7.28
CA SER A 525 -29.60 0.59 -6.00
C SER A 525 -30.61 0.58 -4.85
N ALA A 526 -31.90 0.78 -5.15
CA ALA A 526 -33.00 0.71 -4.18
C ALA A 526 -33.03 -0.60 -3.37
N ASN A 527 -32.76 -1.74 -4.03
CA ASN A 527 -32.77 -3.05 -3.38
C ASN A 527 -31.62 -3.18 -2.37
N TRP A 528 -30.45 -2.59 -2.67
CA TRP A 528 -29.34 -2.53 -1.72
C TRP A 528 -29.65 -1.54 -0.60
N LEU A 529 -30.02 -0.30 -0.94
CA LEU A 529 -30.25 0.77 0.02
C LEU A 529 -31.30 0.40 1.07
N SER A 530 -32.33 -0.36 0.70
CA SER A 530 -33.30 -0.93 1.65
C SER A 530 -32.65 -1.82 2.73
N LEU A 531 -31.76 -2.73 2.35
CA LEU A 531 -31.02 -3.59 3.29
C LEU A 531 -29.99 -2.78 4.10
N ILE A 532 -29.33 -1.82 3.45
CA ILE A 532 -28.34 -0.94 4.08
C ILE A 532 -28.99 -0.08 5.16
N ASN A 533 -30.18 0.48 4.91
CA ASN A 533 -30.93 1.25 5.90
C ASN A 533 -31.36 0.40 7.11
N GLU A 534 -31.70 -0.89 6.91
CA GLU A 534 -31.96 -1.83 8.03
C GLU A 534 -30.71 -2.09 8.87
N ILE A 535 -29.57 -2.36 8.22
CA ILE A 535 -28.28 -2.57 8.92
C ILE A 535 -27.86 -1.30 9.65
N ALA A 536 -27.96 -0.14 9.01
CA ALA A 536 -27.61 1.15 9.57
C ALA A 536 -28.45 1.52 10.80
N ALA A 537 -29.76 1.21 10.80
CA ALA A 537 -30.63 1.37 11.97
C ALA A 537 -30.25 0.43 13.15
N GLU A 538 -29.65 -0.73 12.88
CA GLU A 538 -29.12 -1.62 13.93
C GLU A 538 -27.71 -1.22 14.39
N VAL A 539 -26.87 -0.70 13.49
CA VAL A 539 -25.53 -0.18 13.83
C VAL A 539 -25.65 1.08 14.70
N GLU A 540 -26.54 2.01 14.37
CA GLU A 540 -26.77 3.26 15.12
C GLU A 540 -27.04 3.01 16.62
N LYS A 541 -27.81 1.97 16.94
CA LYS A 541 -28.13 1.54 18.32
C LYS A 541 -26.92 1.05 19.13
N ARG A 542 -25.83 0.65 18.46
CA ARG A 542 -24.65 -0.02 19.05
C ARG A 542 -23.38 0.81 18.95
N ALA A 543 -23.22 1.54 17.85
CA ALA A 543 -22.04 2.30 17.48
C ALA A 543 -22.45 3.50 16.58
N PRO A 544 -23.02 4.58 17.15
CA PRO A 544 -23.57 5.70 16.36
C PRO A 544 -22.53 6.47 15.53
N ASN A 545 -21.24 6.31 15.82
CA ASN A 545 -20.12 6.89 15.07
C ASN A 545 -19.66 6.02 13.87
N VAL A 546 -20.32 4.90 13.57
CA VAL A 546 -19.95 3.98 12.48
C VAL A 546 -20.91 4.13 11.31
N LEU A 547 -20.33 4.43 10.14
CA LEU A 547 -21.04 4.50 8.86
C LEU A 547 -21.23 3.09 8.27
N VAL A 548 -22.36 2.86 7.62
CA VAL A 548 -22.60 1.65 6.81
C VAL A 548 -22.39 1.97 5.34
N GLY A 549 -21.30 1.46 4.77
CA GLY A 549 -20.86 1.79 3.41
C GLY A 549 -21.41 0.84 2.35
N MET A 550 -22.00 1.38 1.28
CA MET A 550 -22.42 0.64 0.09
C MET A 550 -21.82 1.20 -1.21
N PHE A 551 -21.73 0.36 -2.24
CA PHE A 551 -21.30 0.80 -3.57
C PHE A 551 -22.48 1.22 -4.46
N ALA A 552 -22.43 2.44 -5.00
CA ALA A 552 -23.14 2.81 -6.21
C ALA A 552 -22.23 2.55 -7.42
N TYR A 553 -22.36 1.36 -8.01
CA TYR A 553 -21.39 0.80 -8.96
C TYR A 553 -22.08 -0.04 -10.03
N LEU A 554 -21.66 0.15 -11.28
CA LEU A 554 -22.20 -0.54 -12.45
C LEU A 554 -23.73 -0.39 -12.57
N HIS A 555 -24.46 -1.43 -12.20
CA HIS A 555 -25.92 -1.48 -12.27
C HIS A 555 -26.60 -0.73 -11.10
N THR A 556 -25.89 -0.51 -9.99
CA THR A 556 -26.38 0.28 -8.84
C THR A 556 -25.90 1.73 -8.84
N GLU A 557 -25.33 2.21 -9.96
CA GLU A 557 -24.79 3.58 -10.05
C GLU A 557 -25.90 4.65 -9.90
N ALA A 558 -27.05 4.44 -10.55
CA ALA A 558 -28.16 5.38 -10.50
C ALA A 558 -28.81 5.43 -9.11
N PRO A 559 -29.14 6.61 -8.56
CA PRO A 559 -29.91 6.72 -7.33
C PRO A 559 -31.36 6.25 -7.52
N PRO A 560 -32.03 5.80 -6.44
CA PRO A 560 -33.44 5.48 -6.45
C PRO A 560 -34.31 6.75 -6.44
N ARG A 561 -35.56 6.65 -6.91
CA ARG A 561 -36.47 7.79 -6.98
C ARG A 561 -37.01 8.28 -5.63
N THR A 562 -37.28 7.39 -4.68
CA THR A 562 -37.95 7.75 -3.41
C THR A 562 -37.33 7.20 -2.13
N VAL A 563 -36.41 6.23 -2.22
CA VAL A 563 -35.71 5.67 -1.04
C VAL A 563 -34.48 6.51 -0.74
N THR A 564 -34.42 7.17 0.41
CA THR A 564 -33.23 7.92 0.84
C THR A 564 -32.34 7.08 1.77
N PRO A 565 -31.02 7.32 1.78
CA PRO A 565 -30.11 6.86 2.84
C PRO A 565 -30.55 7.33 4.25
N ARG A 566 -30.11 6.62 5.28
CA ARG A 566 -30.05 7.15 6.66
C ARG A 566 -28.80 8.00 6.82
N SER A 567 -28.77 8.87 7.83
CA SER A 567 -27.62 9.75 8.12
C SER A 567 -26.31 9.02 8.39
N ASN A 568 -26.34 7.78 8.88
CA ASN A 568 -25.15 6.94 9.05
C ASN A 568 -24.90 5.96 7.88
N VAL A 569 -25.39 6.27 6.67
CA VAL A 569 -25.12 5.49 5.45
C VAL A 569 -24.16 6.25 4.55
N LEU A 570 -23.10 5.57 4.12
CA LEU A 570 -22.13 6.10 3.17
C LEU A 570 -22.39 5.53 1.77
N ILE A 571 -22.59 6.42 0.80
CA ILE A 571 -22.68 6.06 -0.62
C ILE A 571 -21.32 6.24 -1.27
N TYR A 572 -20.72 5.15 -1.74
CA TYR A 572 -19.41 5.18 -2.38
C TYR A 572 -19.55 4.88 -3.88
N ILE A 573 -19.38 5.90 -4.72
CA ILE A 573 -19.75 5.90 -6.14
C ILE A 573 -18.53 5.56 -6.99
N ALA A 574 -18.57 4.44 -7.72
CA ALA A 574 -17.43 3.96 -8.49
C ALA A 574 -17.59 4.24 -9.99
N LEU A 575 -16.87 5.27 -10.47
CA LEU A 575 -16.97 5.84 -11.81
C LEU A 575 -16.32 5.01 -12.92
N LEU A 576 -16.19 3.68 -12.77
CA LEU A 576 -15.49 2.80 -13.72
C LEU A 576 -16.08 2.86 -15.14
N GLN A 577 -17.34 3.27 -15.23
CA GLN A 577 -18.09 3.39 -16.47
C GLN A 577 -17.98 4.73 -17.19
N SER A 578 -17.40 5.78 -16.58
CA SER A 578 -17.27 7.07 -17.28
C SER A 578 -16.14 7.04 -18.30
N ASN A 579 -16.24 7.88 -19.34
CA ASN A 579 -15.09 8.20 -20.17
C ASN A 579 -14.05 8.92 -19.30
N LYS A 580 -12.77 8.55 -19.44
CA LYS A 580 -11.67 9.20 -18.69
C LYS A 580 -10.99 10.29 -19.49
N ARG A 581 -11.47 10.63 -20.68
CA ARG A 581 -10.91 11.72 -21.49
C ARG A 581 -11.16 13.10 -20.87
N ASP A 582 -12.34 13.33 -20.31
CA ASP A 582 -12.77 14.61 -19.73
C ASP A 582 -13.27 14.40 -18.29
N SER A 583 -13.52 15.50 -17.56
CA SER A 583 -14.21 15.43 -16.27
C SER A 583 -15.56 14.72 -16.38
N VAL A 584 -15.90 13.91 -15.37
CA VAL A 584 -17.17 13.17 -15.32
C VAL A 584 -18.40 14.09 -15.38
N ARG A 585 -18.27 15.37 -14.99
CA ARG A 585 -19.37 16.37 -15.04
C ARG A 585 -19.94 16.58 -16.44
N TYR A 586 -19.16 16.35 -17.50
CA TYR A 586 -19.60 16.48 -18.89
C TYR A 586 -20.45 15.30 -19.38
N TYR A 587 -20.56 14.23 -18.60
CA TYR A 587 -21.31 13.03 -18.95
C TYR A 587 -22.64 13.00 -18.19
N GLU A 588 -23.64 13.69 -18.74
CA GLU A 588 -24.95 13.99 -18.14
C GLU A 588 -25.60 12.84 -17.33
N GLY A 589 -25.48 11.59 -17.77
CA GLY A 589 -25.95 10.41 -17.02
C GLY A 589 -25.20 10.20 -15.70
N HIS A 590 -23.87 10.21 -15.73
CA HIS A 590 -23.03 10.07 -14.54
C HIS A 590 -23.11 11.33 -13.65
N ALA A 591 -23.15 12.51 -14.27
CA ALA A 591 -23.21 13.78 -13.55
C ALA A 591 -24.47 13.88 -12.68
N ARG A 592 -25.67 13.67 -13.28
CA ARG A 592 -26.94 13.66 -12.55
C ARG A 592 -27.01 12.57 -11.47
N ASN A 593 -26.41 11.41 -11.71
CA ASN A 593 -26.35 10.36 -10.69
C ASN A 593 -25.55 10.82 -9.47
N LEU A 594 -24.40 11.47 -9.68
CA LEU A 594 -23.52 11.98 -8.62
C LEU A 594 -24.19 13.10 -7.83
N GLU A 595 -24.71 14.11 -8.54
CA GLU A 595 -25.44 15.25 -7.97
C GLU A 595 -26.63 14.77 -7.14
N LYS A 596 -27.43 13.82 -7.66
CA LYS A 596 -28.60 13.33 -6.96
C LYS A 596 -28.25 12.45 -5.75
N TRP A 597 -27.12 11.74 -5.76
CA TRP A 597 -26.66 11.05 -4.54
C TRP A 597 -26.22 12.04 -3.47
N ALA A 598 -25.49 13.11 -3.83
CA ALA A 598 -25.08 14.16 -2.90
C ALA A 598 -26.26 15.02 -2.38
N GLU A 599 -27.34 15.15 -3.16
CA GLU A 599 -28.58 15.81 -2.71
C GLU A 599 -29.33 15.02 -1.62
N ILE A 600 -29.19 13.68 -1.58
CA ILE A 600 -30.02 12.80 -0.72
C ILE A 600 -29.24 12.06 0.37
N SER A 601 -27.92 12.21 0.45
CA SER A 601 -27.04 11.47 1.35
C SER A 601 -26.13 12.41 2.11
N ASP A 602 -26.04 12.26 3.43
CA ASP A 602 -25.14 13.06 4.28
C ASP A 602 -23.65 12.74 4.04
N HIS A 603 -23.35 11.55 3.48
CA HIS A 603 -22.00 11.08 3.17
C HIS A 603 -21.93 10.50 1.76
N VAL A 604 -21.00 11.01 0.93
CA VAL A 604 -20.79 10.57 -0.44
C VAL A 604 -19.31 10.57 -0.79
N TRP A 605 -18.76 9.38 -1.02
CA TRP A 605 -17.40 9.22 -1.53
C TRP A 605 -17.38 8.86 -3.02
N VAL A 606 -16.29 9.19 -3.71
CA VAL A 606 -16.05 8.83 -5.12
C VAL A 606 -14.84 7.92 -5.25
N TRP A 607 -14.99 6.82 -5.98
CA TRP A 607 -13.91 6.01 -6.52
C TRP A 607 -13.77 6.30 -8.01
N ASP A 608 -12.74 7.06 -8.37
CA ASP A 608 -12.38 7.35 -9.76
C ASP A 608 -11.03 6.68 -10.13
N TYR A 609 -10.64 6.77 -11.39
CA TYR A 609 -9.67 5.88 -12.04
C TYR A 609 -8.82 6.65 -13.04
N ASP A 610 -7.49 6.62 -12.87
CA ASP A 610 -6.60 7.47 -13.65
C ASP A 610 -5.64 6.71 -14.57
N THR A 611 -5.88 5.42 -14.82
CA THR A 611 -4.98 4.56 -15.60
C THR A 611 -5.72 3.53 -16.48
N SER A 612 -5.03 2.96 -17.48
CA SER A 612 -5.50 1.75 -18.18
C SER A 612 -5.04 0.50 -17.43
N PHE A 613 -5.96 -0.20 -16.80
CA PHE A 613 -5.69 -1.46 -16.10
C PHE A 613 -5.24 -2.61 -16.99
N ARG A 614 -5.29 -2.50 -18.31
CA ARG A 614 -4.71 -3.50 -19.22
C ARG A 614 -3.26 -3.21 -19.58
N ASN A 615 -2.87 -1.94 -19.63
CA ASN A 615 -1.50 -1.55 -19.94
C ASN A 615 -1.16 -0.27 -19.16
N TYR A 616 -0.53 -0.44 -17.99
CA TYR A 616 -0.08 0.68 -17.16
C TYR A 616 1.08 1.45 -17.81
N PHE A 617 1.81 0.82 -18.74
CA PHE A 617 3.04 1.37 -19.29
C PHE A 617 2.78 2.33 -20.46
N GLN A 618 1.75 2.09 -21.27
CA GLN A 618 1.35 3.00 -22.35
C GLN A 618 0.69 4.30 -21.81
N PRO A 619 0.69 5.40 -22.60
CA PRO A 619 0.13 6.67 -22.15
C PRO A 619 -1.38 6.60 -21.90
N HIS A 620 -1.83 7.22 -20.82
CA HIS A 620 -3.24 7.41 -20.50
C HIS A 620 -3.54 8.91 -20.34
N PRO A 621 -3.93 9.61 -21.43
CA PRO A 621 -3.83 11.07 -21.56
C PRO A 621 -4.94 11.87 -20.87
N ASN A 622 -5.29 11.49 -19.65
CA ASN A 622 -6.29 12.15 -18.79
C ASN A 622 -5.66 13.07 -17.73
N TYR A 623 -4.50 13.64 -18.04
CA TYR A 623 -3.63 14.30 -17.05
C TYR A 623 -4.29 15.46 -16.29
N TYR A 624 -5.21 16.19 -16.93
CA TYR A 624 -5.92 17.33 -16.34
C TYR A 624 -7.27 16.97 -15.68
N VAL A 625 -7.78 15.75 -15.90
CA VAL A 625 -9.15 15.36 -15.49
C VAL A 625 -9.34 15.39 -13.97
N ASN A 626 -8.32 15.01 -13.20
CA ASN A 626 -8.40 15.03 -11.74
C ASN A 626 -8.58 16.46 -11.19
N GLY A 627 -8.00 17.48 -11.83
CA GLY A 627 -8.12 18.88 -11.35
C GLY A 627 -9.56 19.38 -11.39
N GLU A 628 -10.21 19.23 -12.54
CA GLU A 628 -11.60 19.64 -12.69
C GLU A 628 -12.57 18.75 -11.92
N SER A 629 -12.39 17.42 -11.96
CA SER A 629 -13.27 16.49 -11.27
C SER A 629 -13.21 16.65 -9.74
N LEU A 630 -12.02 16.79 -9.14
CA LEU A 630 -11.89 17.00 -7.69
C LEU A 630 -12.55 18.31 -7.25
N LYS A 631 -12.34 19.40 -8.00
CA LYS A 631 -13.01 20.67 -7.71
C LYS A 631 -14.54 20.53 -7.74
N TRP A 632 -15.07 19.92 -8.80
CA TRP A 632 -16.51 19.70 -8.95
C TRP A 632 -17.08 18.75 -7.89
N PHE A 633 -16.36 17.69 -7.49
CA PHE A 633 -16.76 16.78 -6.41
C PHE A 633 -16.99 17.53 -5.09
N ARG A 634 -16.04 18.37 -4.68
CA ARG A 634 -16.23 19.25 -3.52
C ARG A 634 -17.45 20.15 -3.71
N ASP A 635 -17.56 20.81 -4.85
CA ASP A 635 -18.61 21.82 -5.10
C ASP A 635 -20.03 21.24 -5.05
N ILE A 636 -20.21 19.93 -5.26
CA ILE A 636 -21.50 19.22 -5.09
C ILE A 636 -21.68 18.52 -3.74
N GLY A 637 -20.69 18.54 -2.84
CA GLY A 637 -20.79 17.92 -1.51
C GLY A 637 -20.23 16.50 -1.36
N VAL A 638 -19.35 16.04 -2.25
CA VAL A 638 -18.57 14.79 -2.03
C VAL A 638 -17.53 15.03 -0.94
N ASP A 639 -17.55 14.22 0.12
CA ASP A 639 -16.67 14.31 1.29
C ASP A 639 -15.52 13.29 1.29
N GLY A 640 -15.39 12.45 0.25
CA GLY A 640 -14.26 11.52 0.13
C GLY A 640 -13.91 11.11 -1.29
N VAL A 641 -12.61 10.90 -1.57
CA VAL A 641 -12.13 10.47 -2.90
C VAL A 641 -11.03 9.42 -2.82
N MET A 642 -11.21 8.32 -3.56
CA MET A 642 -10.13 7.43 -3.98
C MET A 642 -9.88 7.56 -5.49
N ILE A 643 -8.62 7.74 -5.86
CA ILE A 643 -8.14 7.57 -7.24
C ILE A 643 -7.40 6.23 -7.34
N GLN A 644 -7.96 5.29 -8.10
CA GLN A 644 -7.31 4.02 -8.37
C GLN A 644 -6.33 4.17 -9.53
N SER A 645 -5.04 4.21 -9.18
CA SER A 645 -3.94 4.35 -10.12
C SER A 645 -3.21 3.02 -10.37
N ASN A 646 -2.00 3.13 -10.93
CA ASN A 646 -1.25 2.04 -11.53
C ASN A 646 -0.75 0.96 -10.54
N ARG A 647 -0.36 -0.18 -11.10
CA ARG A 647 0.58 -1.12 -10.46
C ARG A 647 1.92 -1.10 -11.19
N GLY A 648 2.95 -1.68 -10.57
CA GLY A 648 4.31 -1.69 -11.11
C GLY A 648 5.04 -0.35 -10.98
N VAL A 649 6.27 -0.31 -11.52
CA VAL A 649 7.21 0.83 -11.36
C VAL A 649 7.20 1.76 -12.58
N ALA A 650 7.05 1.22 -13.79
CA ALA A 650 7.25 1.93 -15.06
C ALA A 650 5.96 2.48 -15.70
N ALA A 651 4.97 2.86 -14.89
CA ALA A 651 3.69 3.33 -15.39
C ALA A 651 3.71 4.81 -15.81
N ASP A 652 2.85 5.17 -16.77
CA ASP A 652 2.79 6.50 -17.40
C ASP A 652 2.77 7.65 -16.37
N LEU A 653 3.87 8.42 -16.34
CA LEU A 653 4.12 9.58 -15.49
C LEU A 653 3.74 9.42 -14.00
N ALA A 654 3.75 8.19 -13.46
CA ALA A 654 3.17 7.88 -12.15
C ALA A 654 3.65 8.77 -10.97
N PRO A 655 4.93 9.20 -10.87
CA PRO A 655 5.36 10.19 -9.88
C PRO A 655 4.63 11.54 -9.97
N MET A 656 4.51 12.10 -11.18
CA MET A 656 3.81 13.37 -11.41
C MET A 656 2.33 13.23 -11.07
N ARG A 657 1.69 12.16 -11.55
CA ARG A 657 0.27 11.90 -11.34
C ARG A 657 -0.08 11.79 -9.86
N ALA A 658 0.71 11.04 -9.09
CA ALA A 658 0.52 10.90 -7.65
C ALA A 658 0.76 12.21 -6.89
N TRP A 659 1.80 12.97 -7.25
CA TRP A 659 2.12 14.25 -6.61
C TRP A 659 1.05 15.30 -6.86
N VAL A 660 0.68 15.53 -8.13
CA VAL A 660 -0.31 16.53 -8.53
C VAL A 660 -1.69 16.19 -7.95
N THR A 661 -2.12 14.93 -8.06
CA THR A 661 -3.40 14.49 -7.50
C THR A 661 -3.44 14.62 -5.98
N GLY A 662 -2.35 14.31 -5.27
CA GLY A 662 -2.28 14.49 -3.81
C GLY A 662 -2.40 15.96 -3.39
N ARG A 663 -1.85 16.89 -4.17
CA ARG A 663 -2.02 18.33 -3.93
C ARG A 663 -3.46 18.80 -4.19
N LEU A 664 -4.09 18.34 -5.28
CA LEU A 664 -5.47 18.67 -5.63
C LEU A 664 -6.51 18.05 -4.66
N MET A 665 -6.22 16.87 -4.11
CA MET A 665 -7.03 16.29 -3.04
C MET A 665 -6.93 17.07 -1.73
N TRP A 666 -5.77 17.68 -1.46
CA TRP A 666 -5.62 18.56 -0.30
C TRP A 666 -6.32 19.89 -0.53
N ASP A 667 -6.12 20.52 -1.69
CA ASP A 667 -6.68 21.83 -2.07
C ASP A 667 -7.13 21.80 -3.55
N PRO A 668 -8.44 21.63 -3.82
CA PRO A 668 -8.99 21.54 -5.18
C PRO A 668 -9.01 22.86 -5.97
N ASP A 669 -8.70 24.01 -5.36
CA ASP A 669 -8.66 25.29 -6.10
C ASP A 669 -7.30 25.59 -6.73
N ARG A 670 -6.28 24.76 -6.48
CA ARG A 670 -4.97 24.89 -7.14
C ARG A 670 -5.07 24.57 -8.63
N ASP A 671 -4.41 25.39 -9.45
CA ASP A 671 -4.28 25.16 -10.89
C ASP A 671 -3.51 23.84 -11.16
N PRO A 672 -4.11 22.85 -11.84
CA PRO A 672 -3.49 21.56 -12.10
C PRO A 672 -2.29 21.66 -13.06
N ARG A 673 -2.32 22.61 -14.01
CA ARG A 673 -1.21 22.82 -14.95
C ARG A 673 -0.03 23.50 -14.26
N ALA A 674 -0.28 24.47 -13.37
CA ALA A 674 0.76 25.08 -12.54
C ALA A 674 1.45 24.04 -11.63
N LEU A 675 0.67 23.15 -11.01
CA LEU A 675 1.19 21.99 -10.27
C LEU A 675 2.04 21.06 -11.14
N MET A 676 1.61 20.76 -12.37
CA MET A 676 2.38 19.91 -13.29
C MET A 676 3.69 20.56 -13.74
N VAL A 677 3.70 21.87 -13.99
CA VAL A 677 4.93 22.64 -14.29
C VAL A 677 5.87 22.64 -13.07
N GLU A 678 5.36 22.96 -11.87
CA GLU A 678 6.12 22.92 -10.61
C GLU A 678 6.77 21.54 -10.40
N PHE A 679 6.03 20.45 -10.65
CA PHE A 679 6.58 19.09 -10.63
C PHE A 679 7.63 18.88 -11.72
N ALA A 680 7.35 19.30 -12.95
CA ALA A 680 8.22 19.04 -14.10
C ALA A 680 9.61 19.69 -13.91
N ASP A 681 9.64 20.94 -13.46
CA ASP A 681 10.87 21.69 -13.20
C ASP A 681 11.63 21.10 -12.01
N GLY A 682 10.94 20.74 -10.92
CA GLY A 682 11.57 20.14 -9.74
C GLY A 682 12.12 18.72 -9.97
N TYR A 683 11.36 17.87 -10.65
CA TYR A 683 11.68 16.46 -10.84
C TYR A 683 12.57 16.19 -12.05
N TYR A 684 12.33 16.87 -13.19
CA TYR A 684 13.07 16.71 -14.44
C TYR A 684 14.08 17.84 -14.71
N GLY A 685 14.07 18.96 -13.96
CA GLY A 685 15.03 20.05 -14.17
C GLY A 685 14.86 20.72 -15.54
N ALA A 686 15.97 20.94 -16.25
CA ALA A 686 15.96 21.54 -17.58
C ALA A 686 15.16 20.76 -18.64
N ALA A 687 14.80 19.50 -18.36
CA ALA A 687 13.88 18.72 -19.20
C ALA A 687 12.39 19.05 -18.97
N GLY A 688 12.03 19.76 -17.89
CA GLY A 688 10.66 20.05 -17.48
C GLY A 688 9.76 20.61 -18.60
N PRO A 689 10.16 21.69 -19.31
CA PRO A 689 9.38 22.25 -20.41
C PRO A 689 9.10 21.26 -21.54
N TRP A 690 10.06 20.38 -21.86
CA TRP A 690 9.89 19.35 -22.90
C TRP A 690 8.92 18.24 -22.47
N ILE A 691 8.94 17.86 -21.18
CA ILE A 691 7.96 16.92 -20.62
C ILE A 691 6.55 17.54 -20.64
N MET A 692 6.40 18.83 -20.37
CA MET A 692 5.10 19.51 -20.45
C MET A 692 4.59 19.62 -21.89
N LEU A 693 5.44 19.91 -22.87
CA LEU A 693 5.06 19.87 -24.30
C LEU A 693 4.63 18.46 -24.73
N TYR A 694 5.27 17.41 -24.21
CA TYR A 694 4.86 16.02 -24.46
C TYR A 694 3.48 15.71 -23.86
N VAL A 695 3.20 16.15 -22.64
CA VAL A 695 1.87 16.06 -22.00
C VAL A 695 0.81 16.81 -22.83
N ASP A 696 1.09 18.05 -23.22
CA ASP A 696 0.16 18.90 -23.98
C ASP A 696 -0.14 18.28 -25.37
N LEU A 697 0.86 17.69 -26.03
CA LEU A 697 0.70 16.94 -27.28
C LEU A 697 -0.24 15.74 -27.12
N LEU A 698 -0.03 14.90 -26.10
CA LEU A 698 -0.86 13.71 -25.87
C LEU A 698 -2.29 14.06 -25.50
N HIS A 699 -2.47 15.13 -24.74
CA HIS A 699 -3.79 15.69 -24.44
C HIS A 699 -4.47 16.15 -25.74
N ALA A 700 -3.81 17.00 -26.55
CA ALA A 700 -4.36 17.44 -27.83
C ALA A 700 -4.72 16.27 -28.77
N ALA A 701 -3.89 15.22 -28.82
CA ALA A 701 -4.15 14.03 -29.64
C ALA A 701 -5.42 13.28 -29.20
N VAL A 702 -5.67 13.11 -27.89
CA VAL A 702 -6.89 12.41 -27.43
C VAL A 702 -8.17 13.22 -27.61
N HIS A 703 -8.10 14.55 -27.60
CA HIS A 703 -9.25 15.43 -27.84
C HIS A 703 -9.53 15.70 -29.34
N ARG A 704 -8.64 15.28 -30.26
CA ARG A 704 -8.83 15.41 -31.73
C ARG A 704 -10.16 14.83 -32.23
N LYS A 705 -10.69 13.80 -31.56
CA LYS A 705 -11.98 13.15 -31.87
C LYS A 705 -12.96 13.38 -30.71
N PRO A 706 -13.97 14.27 -30.86
CA PRO A 706 -14.89 14.64 -29.78
C PRO A 706 -15.71 13.48 -29.17
N ASP A 707 -15.86 12.36 -29.87
CA ASP A 707 -16.57 11.15 -29.45
C ASP A 707 -15.64 10.04 -28.92
N TYR A 708 -14.32 10.24 -28.88
CA TYR A 708 -13.38 9.18 -28.51
C TYR A 708 -13.52 8.69 -27.07
N TRP A 709 -13.63 7.36 -26.92
CA TRP A 709 -13.76 6.67 -25.64
C TRP A 709 -12.41 6.22 -25.05
N LEU A 710 -11.92 6.98 -24.07
CA LEU A 710 -10.77 6.63 -23.22
C LEU A 710 -11.25 5.93 -21.94
N GLY A 711 -11.44 4.61 -21.99
CA GLY A 711 -11.80 3.80 -20.81
C GLY A 711 -10.60 3.18 -20.08
N CYS A 712 -10.80 2.74 -18.84
CA CYS A 712 -9.76 2.13 -17.98
C CYS A 712 -9.28 0.72 -18.41
N TYR A 713 -9.64 0.23 -19.59
CA TYR A 713 -9.30 -1.12 -20.07
C TYR A 713 -8.95 -1.15 -21.57
N ARG A 714 -8.26 -0.12 -22.08
CA ARG A 714 -7.75 -0.07 -23.46
C ARG A 714 -6.53 -0.98 -23.61
N ASP A 715 -6.51 -1.80 -24.67
CA ASP A 715 -5.38 -2.64 -25.02
C ASP A 715 -4.25 -1.88 -25.73
N SER A 716 -4.57 -0.78 -26.43
CA SER A 716 -3.61 0.03 -27.20
C SER A 716 -4.00 1.51 -27.26
N THR A 717 -3.05 2.33 -27.73
CA THR A 717 -3.24 3.75 -28.11
C THR A 717 -3.94 3.96 -29.46
N THR A 718 -4.37 2.88 -30.15
CA THR A 718 -5.03 2.95 -31.45
C THR A 718 -6.31 3.80 -31.39
N GLY A 719 -6.51 4.65 -32.39
CA GLY A 719 -7.71 5.48 -32.56
C GLY A 719 -7.54 6.94 -32.17
N TRP A 720 -6.54 7.27 -31.34
CA TRP A 720 -6.25 8.65 -30.90
C TRP A 720 -4.80 9.09 -31.09
N LEU A 721 -3.83 8.18 -30.90
CA LEU A 721 -2.41 8.49 -31.10
C LEU A 721 -1.99 8.11 -32.52
N GLU A 722 -1.67 9.10 -33.35
CA GLU A 722 -1.29 8.90 -34.76
C GLU A 722 0.24 8.83 -34.93
N LEU A 723 0.70 8.42 -36.12
CA LEU A 723 2.12 8.26 -36.43
C LEU A 723 2.89 9.59 -36.28
N GLU A 724 2.30 10.68 -36.73
CA GLU A 724 2.83 12.03 -36.61
C GLU A 724 2.94 12.48 -35.15
N ASP A 725 1.95 12.15 -34.30
CA ASP A 725 2.01 12.41 -32.86
C ASP A 725 3.18 11.65 -32.22
N ILE A 726 3.39 10.39 -32.60
CA ILE A 726 4.48 9.55 -32.10
C ILE A 726 5.84 10.15 -32.49
N HIS A 727 6.00 10.59 -33.74
CA HIS A 727 7.23 11.26 -34.19
C HIS A 727 7.53 12.53 -33.36
N VAL A 728 6.53 13.40 -33.16
CA VAL A 728 6.72 14.63 -32.37
C VAL A 728 6.98 14.30 -30.89
N ALA A 729 6.31 13.30 -30.32
CA ALA A 729 6.56 12.85 -28.95
C ALA A 729 8.00 12.34 -28.76
N ILE A 730 8.53 11.56 -29.71
CA ILE A 730 9.93 11.13 -29.72
C ILE A 730 10.88 12.33 -29.81
N ASP A 731 10.64 13.25 -30.76
CA ASP A 731 11.45 14.46 -30.92
C ASP A 731 11.51 15.29 -29.62
N LEU A 732 10.36 15.50 -28.94
CA LEU A 732 10.27 16.20 -27.65
C LEU A 732 11.03 15.48 -26.53
N LEU A 733 10.89 14.15 -26.42
CA LEU A 733 11.56 13.34 -25.40
C LEU A 733 13.07 13.22 -25.63
N ASP A 734 13.53 13.31 -26.88
CA ASP A 734 14.96 13.42 -27.22
C ASP A 734 15.53 14.79 -26.83
N GLN A 735 14.78 15.89 -26.99
CA GLN A 735 15.21 17.20 -26.47
C GLN A 735 15.24 17.21 -24.93
N ALA A 736 14.25 16.59 -24.28
CA ALA A 736 14.25 16.37 -22.84
C ALA A 736 15.51 15.64 -22.39
N ALA A 737 15.89 14.55 -23.07
CA ALA A 737 17.08 13.77 -22.73
C ALA A 737 18.38 14.57 -22.92
N ARG A 738 18.49 15.35 -24.01
CA ARG A 738 19.65 16.24 -24.25
C ARG A 738 19.80 17.31 -23.18
N ALA A 739 18.69 17.87 -22.68
CA ALA A 739 18.69 18.93 -21.67
C ALA A 739 19.24 18.49 -20.30
N VAL A 740 19.30 17.18 -20.03
CA VAL A 740 19.78 16.62 -18.75
C VAL A 740 20.87 15.54 -18.93
N LYS A 741 21.49 15.45 -20.10
CA LYS A 741 22.45 14.39 -20.47
C LYS A 741 23.61 14.22 -19.48
N ASP A 742 24.01 15.30 -18.80
CA ASP A 742 25.13 15.35 -17.86
C ASP A 742 24.68 15.11 -16.40
N ASP A 743 23.38 14.99 -16.15
CA ASP A 743 22.76 14.61 -14.87
C ASP A 743 22.22 13.17 -14.98
N PRO A 744 22.89 12.14 -14.41
CA PRO A 744 22.49 10.75 -14.58
C PRO A 744 21.15 10.44 -13.91
N VAL A 745 20.79 11.15 -12.83
CA VAL A 745 19.54 10.93 -12.11
C VAL A 745 18.36 11.49 -12.92
N ARG A 746 18.48 12.70 -13.45
CA ARG A 746 17.45 13.27 -14.32
C ARG A 746 17.38 12.57 -15.68
N SER A 747 18.52 12.15 -16.24
CA SER A 747 18.56 11.30 -17.44
C SER A 747 17.78 10.01 -17.24
N GLN A 748 17.93 9.32 -16.11
CA GLN A 748 17.14 8.13 -15.79
C GLN A 748 15.64 8.43 -15.68
N ARG A 749 15.26 9.57 -15.07
CA ARG A 749 13.85 10.00 -14.97
C ARG A 749 13.24 10.28 -16.35
N VAL A 750 13.94 10.99 -17.24
CA VAL A 750 13.48 11.26 -18.61
C VAL A 750 13.40 9.96 -19.43
N TRP A 751 14.40 9.08 -19.32
CA TRP A 751 14.38 7.78 -19.98
C TRP A 751 13.18 6.91 -19.54
N MET A 752 12.81 6.98 -18.25
CA MET A 752 11.62 6.33 -17.70
C MET A 752 10.33 6.93 -18.29
N ALA A 753 10.21 8.26 -18.34
CA ALA A 753 9.06 8.94 -18.96
C ALA A 753 8.88 8.55 -20.44
N ARG A 754 9.98 8.42 -21.19
CA ARG A 754 9.97 7.98 -22.59
C ARG A 754 9.43 6.57 -22.80
N ARG A 755 9.53 5.67 -21.81
CA ARG A 755 9.09 4.27 -21.96
C ARG A 755 7.64 4.16 -22.43
N ALA A 756 6.77 5.10 -22.03
CA ALA A 756 5.36 5.06 -22.41
C ALA A 756 5.14 5.16 -23.93
N ILE A 757 5.83 6.09 -24.60
CA ILE A 757 5.77 6.20 -26.06
C ILE A 757 6.47 5.02 -26.72
N ASP A 758 7.59 4.57 -26.18
CA ASP A 758 8.31 3.41 -26.73
C ASP A 758 7.42 2.15 -26.75
N PHE A 759 6.67 1.87 -25.67
CA PHE A 759 5.70 0.78 -25.67
C PHE A 759 4.52 1.00 -26.63
N ALA A 760 4.03 2.24 -26.75
CA ALA A 760 2.92 2.56 -27.64
C ALA A 760 3.25 2.31 -29.12
N TRP A 761 4.48 2.60 -29.56
CA TRP A 761 4.89 2.34 -30.95
C TRP A 761 5.45 0.93 -31.15
N LEU A 762 6.11 0.31 -30.16
CA LEU A 762 6.56 -1.09 -30.26
C LEU A 762 5.37 -2.05 -30.46
N ASP A 763 4.28 -1.86 -29.71
CA ASP A 763 3.07 -2.69 -29.86
C ASP A 763 2.41 -2.49 -31.24
N ARG A 764 2.50 -1.27 -31.79
CA ARG A 764 1.86 -0.86 -33.06
C ARG A 764 2.81 -0.80 -34.26
N TYR A 765 4.02 -1.37 -34.17
CA TYR A 765 5.08 -1.13 -35.15
C TYR A 765 4.67 -1.39 -36.61
N ASP A 766 4.02 -2.53 -36.89
CA ASP A 766 3.58 -2.88 -38.26
C ASP A 766 2.41 -2.01 -38.76
N GLU A 767 1.50 -1.59 -37.86
CA GLU A 767 0.41 -0.63 -38.15
C GLU A 767 1.01 0.71 -38.59
N LEU A 768 2.01 1.18 -37.83
CA LEU A 768 2.67 2.47 -38.03
C LEU A 768 3.58 2.47 -39.26
N LYS A 769 4.31 1.39 -39.51
CA LYS A 769 5.10 1.19 -40.74
C LYS A 769 4.21 1.23 -41.98
N LYS A 770 3.11 0.47 -41.98
CA LYS A 770 2.14 0.49 -43.08
C LYS A 770 1.52 1.88 -43.27
N THR A 771 1.20 2.58 -42.18
CA THR A 771 0.69 3.95 -42.23
C THR A 771 1.72 4.92 -42.84
N ALA A 772 3.01 4.75 -42.55
CA ALA A 772 4.08 5.56 -43.13
C ALA A 772 4.20 5.35 -44.65
N GLU A 773 4.15 4.08 -45.09
CA GLU A 773 4.14 3.69 -46.50
C GLU A 773 2.90 4.25 -47.23
N GLU A 774 1.70 4.12 -46.65
CA GLU A 774 0.45 4.63 -47.21
C GLU A 774 0.39 6.16 -47.30
N LYS A 775 0.97 6.87 -46.33
CA LYS A 775 1.06 8.35 -46.31
C LYS A 775 2.25 8.90 -47.10
N GLY A 776 3.19 8.06 -47.55
CA GLY A 776 4.43 8.50 -48.22
C GLY A 776 5.38 9.29 -47.33
N ILE A 777 5.39 9.05 -46.01
CA ILE A 777 6.24 9.73 -45.04
C ILE A 777 7.29 8.79 -44.43
N SER A 778 8.43 9.33 -44.00
CA SER A 778 9.48 8.53 -43.36
C SER A 778 9.06 8.05 -41.98
N LEU A 779 9.27 6.76 -41.69
CA LEU A 779 9.08 6.15 -40.37
C LEU A 779 10.26 6.55 -39.46
N ARG A 780 10.11 7.64 -38.71
CA ARG A 780 11.13 8.18 -37.78
C ARG A 780 11.00 7.55 -36.39
N LEU A 781 11.06 6.22 -36.33
CA LEU A 781 11.10 5.47 -35.07
C LEU A 781 12.55 5.07 -34.72
N PRO A 782 12.90 4.95 -33.42
CA PRO A 782 14.15 4.32 -33.00
C PRO A 782 14.26 2.87 -33.49
N ASP A 783 15.47 2.33 -33.50
CA ASP A 783 15.67 0.89 -33.72
C ASP A 783 14.93 0.08 -32.62
N PRO A 784 13.93 -0.76 -32.97
CA PRO A 784 13.22 -1.56 -31.99
C PRO A 784 14.12 -2.55 -31.26
N VAL A 785 15.19 -3.06 -31.89
CA VAL A 785 16.09 -4.03 -31.26
C VAL A 785 16.86 -3.36 -30.12
N ALA A 786 17.53 -2.22 -30.38
CA ALA A 786 18.22 -1.44 -29.36
C ALA A 786 17.28 -0.98 -28.22
N VAL A 787 16.02 -0.61 -28.53
CA VAL A 787 15.06 -0.23 -27.50
C VAL A 787 14.68 -1.43 -26.62
N VAL A 788 14.39 -2.61 -27.19
CA VAL A 788 14.08 -3.81 -26.40
C VAL A 788 15.32 -4.33 -25.65
N ASP A 789 16.54 -4.15 -26.18
CA ASP A 789 17.79 -4.41 -25.45
C ASP A 789 17.93 -3.54 -24.20
N SER A 790 17.58 -2.26 -24.27
CA SER A 790 17.60 -1.34 -23.12
C SER A 790 16.65 -1.76 -21.98
N LEU A 791 15.64 -2.59 -22.27
CA LEU A 791 14.68 -3.10 -21.29
C LEU A 791 15.16 -4.38 -20.58
N ALA A 792 16.16 -5.08 -21.11
CA ALA A 792 16.59 -6.39 -20.60
C ALA A 792 17.00 -6.39 -19.11
N PRO A 793 17.72 -5.37 -18.57
CA PRO A 793 18.03 -5.29 -17.14
C PRO A 793 16.79 -5.22 -16.23
N TYR A 794 15.65 -4.80 -16.77
CA TYR A 794 14.41 -4.55 -16.04
C TYR A 794 13.36 -5.65 -16.19
N ARG A 795 13.65 -6.71 -16.97
CA ARG A 795 12.74 -7.84 -17.27
C ARG A 795 11.98 -8.35 -16.04
N ASN A 796 12.66 -8.48 -14.90
CA ASN A 796 12.07 -8.98 -13.65
C ASN A 796 11.81 -7.86 -12.60
N GLY A 797 12.10 -6.59 -12.91
CA GLY A 797 12.18 -5.49 -11.94
C GLY A 797 11.00 -4.52 -11.92
N TRP A 798 10.18 -4.45 -12.97
CA TRP A 798 9.08 -3.47 -13.05
C TRP A 798 7.71 -3.96 -12.56
N GLY A 799 7.59 -5.26 -12.27
CA GLY A 799 6.39 -5.87 -11.70
C GLY A 799 5.22 -5.97 -12.69
N ASN A 800 4.00 -5.80 -12.18
CA ASN A 800 2.75 -6.15 -12.86
C ASN A 800 2.51 -5.39 -14.19
N PHE A 801 2.39 -6.16 -15.26
CA PHE A 801 1.69 -5.87 -16.52
C PHE A 801 0.29 -6.53 -16.51
N ARG A 802 -0.58 -6.24 -17.50
CA ARG A 802 -1.92 -6.86 -17.54
C ARG A 802 -2.56 -6.97 -18.93
N GLU A 803 -1.87 -7.55 -19.89
CA GLU A 803 -2.46 -7.98 -21.15
C GLU A 803 -3.38 -9.22 -20.93
N GLY A 804 -4.57 -8.99 -20.36
CA GLY A 804 -5.59 -10.01 -20.17
C GLY A 804 -6.32 -9.99 -18.81
N PRO A 805 -7.16 -11.00 -18.53
CA PRO A 805 -7.97 -11.04 -17.32
C PRO A 805 -7.14 -11.29 -16.04
N ARG A 806 -6.01 -11.99 -16.14
CA ARG A 806 -5.07 -12.28 -15.04
C ARG A 806 -3.90 -11.29 -15.06
N PRO A 807 -3.35 -10.86 -13.90
CA PRO A 807 -2.06 -10.16 -13.86
C PRO A 807 -0.95 -11.04 -14.42
N ALA A 808 0.03 -10.42 -15.07
CA ALA A 808 1.27 -11.05 -15.52
C ALA A 808 2.42 -10.10 -15.18
N ASP A 809 3.60 -10.58 -14.81
CA ASP A 809 4.73 -9.68 -14.59
C ASP A 809 5.34 -9.22 -15.92
N PHE A 810 6.05 -8.08 -15.89
CA PHE A 810 6.67 -7.45 -17.05
C PHE A 810 7.51 -8.41 -17.91
N TYR A 811 8.10 -9.46 -17.32
CA TYR A 811 8.86 -10.45 -18.08
C TYR A 811 8.04 -11.11 -19.19
N VAL A 812 6.73 -11.35 -18.99
CA VAL A 812 5.84 -11.95 -20.00
C VAL A 812 5.69 -11.03 -21.21
N TYR A 813 5.66 -9.73 -20.98
CA TYR A 813 5.57 -8.72 -22.04
C TYR A 813 6.92 -8.49 -22.73
N PHE A 814 7.99 -8.41 -21.94
CA PHE A 814 9.36 -8.34 -22.46
C PHE A 814 9.69 -9.54 -23.35
N ASP A 815 9.30 -10.75 -22.97
CA ASP A 815 9.55 -11.96 -23.76
C ASP A 815 8.80 -11.91 -25.11
N LYS A 816 7.56 -11.39 -25.15
CA LYS A 816 6.83 -11.13 -26.40
C LYS A 816 7.50 -10.07 -27.28
N LEU A 817 7.94 -8.95 -26.68
CA LEU A 817 8.69 -7.93 -27.40
C LEU A 817 10.00 -8.50 -27.96
N ARG A 818 10.66 -9.40 -27.22
CA ARG A 818 11.89 -10.08 -27.63
C ARG A 818 11.67 -11.10 -28.75
N GLU A 819 10.53 -11.80 -28.75
CA GLU A 819 10.12 -12.70 -29.84
C GLU A 819 9.84 -11.90 -31.13
N ARG A 820 9.17 -10.74 -31.02
CA ARG A 820 8.90 -9.85 -32.16
C ARG A 820 10.14 -9.13 -32.68
N PHE A 821 11.03 -8.73 -31.77
CA PHE A 821 12.27 -7.99 -32.06
C PHE A 821 13.48 -8.76 -31.51
N PRO A 822 13.89 -9.84 -32.20
CA PRO A 822 15.02 -10.66 -31.76
C PRO A 822 16.29 -9.82 -31.69
N GLY A 823 17.06 -10.02 -30.62
CA GLY A 823 18.35 -9.34 -30.43
C GLY A 823 19.32 -9.67 -31.55
N HIS A 824 20.21 -8.73 -31.89
CA HIS A 824 21.39 -9.06 -32.67
C HIS A 824 22.21 -10.10 -31.90
N GLY A 825 22.37 -11.29 -32.48
CA GLY A 825 22.91 -12.45 -31.78
C GLY A 825 24.30 -12.19 -31.19
N ARG A 826 24.54 -12.77 -30.00
CA ARG A 826 25.88 -13.02 -29.46
C ARG A 826 26.20 -14.50 -29.62
#